data_AF-A0A914GKK0-F1
#
_entry.id   AF-A0A914GKK0-F1
#
_cell.length_a   1.000
_cell.length_b   1.000
_cell.length_c   1.000
_cell.angle_alpha   90.00
_cell.angle_beta   90.00
_cell.angle_gamma   90.00
#
_symmetry.space_group_name_H-M   'P 1'
#
loop_
_entity.id
_entity.type
_entity.pdbx_description
1 polymer ?
#
loop_
_entity_poly.entity_id
_entity_poly.type
_entity_poly.pdbx_seq_one_letter_code
_entity_poly.pdbx_strand_id
1 'polypeptide(L)'
;MKRLLLLTFLTFLVTAINAAKKEGRFGKSDRFHSAIQESLETEHSVWLRNHHASKSGNPIKPGIKFLAHHNIPSDIPLIPPPGQLVATNQFGVKCDQGYTGDFCNIPVCNGMANISTHFVASEGEAIELATSYECNDMITFPIDNYALDVAITVYSANGGMPSANLTMLNGTVISPDEIVNPGGDFRYYTALFYGLSEFTGAGYYNLQLSSETIAPCSYQITTLTRAVYDTGFVQSVNDDFIQKDIYRPWRVLKEPIQNTANYLGAKLSGVLQPAKPEVVTFFNGDDKQYAPMTLGIRYQCNSPYVSPMYTCVRTDFYKAKFVGYDHKGNVFQRLYMFTCGETNPSEPPPSPTPVVIPDTCYNGGTMITYGQNNRTCLCGMYYTGNQCETPLCFNGGVLQDGVCVCFSGYSGRHCSDIYCKSQAQENFDTHRRALVFVVRTTSSFAPYINSSVARTASQIVGYTEYHSPGYFRRYVLVGYANDAISFIGEFDDSVQFQNAIANLPVSQSTNNCSDSLYAALSAAVTSESVRLFQRSPIFSFGDNLPDDPQNRAALYESLGYYQGQIFTILTDAAQSNCNIDTHNLEYRELRRLAQFTHGLVPYLPVNNLTDTAFNIATGVEGMASLATNDFVDQCSLGTKYTTFFVDDATGLVTVLATGDNLNITVMSVDGTTLTPSSYHNVGNTHVYSFNTLLKGNYLLQISADQNSPCQFRVYGSSKYEMFVGTSDGLTTDISRKQPRPFQVTNIVARLNEVVFRNPGEIFAEVVVWTNDIRTGQRHVLYAANGNYRDSCDYHFIFEEFICTERDSIFYISLYVTDRVGYTIQRVRAGICAVPSTVPTTQQGCQNGGVVDPTNPNGTCICPNGWSGDKCQTIKCQNGGTSRFSFCECRAGFTGEFCEIIACNSETYEDFSPNRRSLTFVVHDSTTTIQMIQKMQTQMAQVIQDITQQHPRWITQFSLLVFNNVSVSQPIETNDPALFLQGFNNFAAANAFNTTVRSCDNLPLLEVLYIHLATSDAYKYGIYYVFMNGIMGLSSGNLFDQVQGLLETTQSQINIVQTNSYPCGHPITDLGPSRMWLLTTLTGGQVYVISSATTEKVMKTIPFQYRNSLSYERYYDDCSAGQNFYFPVDSESQTVSILIDGELSGDPQYIHPDGSNDTYMVTNIFNDYSANTRLDQIIAQCDNSWRQASFYYLLDNF
;
A
#
# COMPACT_ATOMS: atom_id res chain seq x y z
N MET A 1 -24.37 -40.42 2.12
CA MET A 1 -25.36 -41.05 1.19
C MET A 1 -24.79 -41.39 -0.18
N LYS A 2 -24.36 -40.45 -1.06
CA LYS A 2 -23.97 -40.76 -2.46
C LYS A 2 -23.01 -41.96 -2.66
N ARG A 3 -21.93 -42.11 -1.87
CA ARG A 3 -21.03 -43.30 -1.95
C ARG A 3 -21.70 -44.64 -1.57
N LEU A 4 -22.66 -44.63 -0.63
CA LEU A 4 -23.42 -45.83 -0.24
C LEU A 4 -24.42 -46.24 -1.34
N LEU A 5 -25.00 -45.25 -2.03
CA LEU A 5 -25.82 -45.45 -3.24
C LEU A 5 -25.01 -46.07 -4.38
N LEU A 6 -23.76 -45.63 -4.59
CA LEU A 6 -22.89 -46.23 -5.62
C LEU A 6 -22.55 -47.69 -5.31
N LEU A 7 -22.25 -48.02 -4.05
CA LEU A 7 -21.98 -49.39 -3.60
C LEU A 7 -23.21 -50.31 -3.70
N THR A 8 -24.39 -49.84 -3.31
CA THR A 8 -25.63 -50.62 -3.48
C THR A 8 -26.00 -50.80 -4.96
N PHE A 9 -25.79 -49.79 -5.81
CA PHE A 9 -26.00 -49.90 -7.26
C PHE A 9 -25.06 -50.92 -7.91
N LEU A 10 -23.77 -50.91 -7.56
CA LEU A 10 -22.79 -51.92 -8.01
C LEU A 10 -23.16 -53.32 -7.55
N THR A 11 -23.60 -53.48 -6.29
CA THR A 11 -24.02 -54.78 -5.75
C THR A 11 -25.27 -55.31 -6.48
N PHE A 12 -26.22 -54.42 -6.81
CA PHE A 12 -27.42 -54.74 -7.59
C PHE A 12 -27.10 -55.11 -9.04
N LEU A 13 -26.08 -54.47 -9.64
CA LEU A 13 -25.55 -54.86 -10.95
C LEU A 13 -25.00 -56.30 -10.94
N VAL A 14 -24.20 -56.63 -9.92
CA VAL A 14 -23.58 -57.97 -9.79
C VAL A 14 -24.62 -59.06 -9.54
N THR A 15 -25.68 -58.81 -8.77
CA THR A 15 -26.78 -59.78 -8.61
C THR A 15 -27.63 -59.90 -9.87
N ALA A 16 -27.91 -58.80 -10.58
CA ALA A 16 -28.64 -58.82 -11.86
C ALA A 16 -27.89 -59.63 -12.95
N ILE A 17 -26.56 -59.42 -13.07
CA ILE A 17 -25.71 -60.17 -14.01
C ILE A 17 -25.71 -61.67 -13.66
N ASN A 18 -25.61 -62.03 -12.38
CA ASN A 18 -25.66 -63.43 -11.96
C ASN A 18 -27.05 -64.07 -12.11
N ALA A 19 -28.14 -63.30 -12.02
CA ALA A 19 -29.49 -63.77 -12.33
C ALA A 19 -29.65 -64.05 -13.84
N ALA A 20 -29.23 -63.13 -14.71
CA ALA A 20 -29.25 -63.33 -16.17
C ALA A 20 -28.40 -64.55 -16.62
N LYS A 21 -27.31 -64.83 -15.90
CA LYS A 21 -26.44 -66.01 -16.09
C LYS A 21 -27.16 -67.33 -15.75
N LYS A 22 -28.13 -67.32 -14.84
CA LYS A 22 -28.99 -68.48 -14.49
C LYS A 22 -30.09 -68.75 -15.53
N GLU A 23 -30.52 -67.74 -16.28
CA GLU A 23 -31.49 -67.89 -17.38
C GLU A 23 -30.86 -68.28 -18.73
N GLY A 24 -29.52 -68.43 -18.79
CA GLY A 24 -28.83 -68.88 -19.99
C GLY A 24 -28.80 -67.88 -21.16
N ARG A 25 -29.06 -66.59 -20.90
CA ARG A 25 -29.29 -65.56 -21.94
C ARG A 25 -28.03 -64.90 -22.53
N PHE A 26 -26.82 -65.31 -22.12
CA PHE A 26 -25.55 -64.83 -22.68
C PHE A 26 -24.60 -65.98 -23.04
N GLY A 27 -23.87 -65.81 -24.15
CA GLY A 27 -23.05 -66.84 -24.79
C GLY A 27 -21.64 -67.00 -24.19
N LYS A 28 -20.95 -68.08 -24.57
CA LYS A 28 -19.60 -68.41 -24.09
C LYS A 28 -18.47 -67.66 -24.85
N SER A 29 -18.50 -66.33 -24.94
CA SER A 29 -17.35 -65.53 -25.42
C SER A 29 -17.55 -64.01 -25.22
N ASP A 30 -17.36 -63.50 -24.01
CA ASP A 30 -17.40 -62.05 -23.75
C ASP A 30 -16.16 -61.55 -22.98
N ARG A 31 -15.39 -60.66 -23.64
CA ARG A 31 -14.17 -60.03 -23.11
C ARG A 31 -14.44 -59.00 -22.00
N PHE A 32 -15.69 -58.63 -21.78
CA PHE A 32 -16.07 -57.54 -20.87
C PHE A 32 -15.85 -57.87 -19.39
N HIS A 33 -15.69 -59.15 -19.03
CA HIS A 33 -15.49 -59.58 -17.64
C HIS A 33 -14.02 -59.72 -17.24
N SER A 34 -13.09 -59.93 -18.18
CA SER A 34 -11.66 -59.88 -17.88
C SER A 34 -11.21 -58.44 -17.66
N ALA A 35 -11.60 -57.51 -18.54
CA ALA A 35 -11.18 -56.11 -18.50
C ALA A 35 -11.44 -55.43 -17.14
N ILE A 36 -12.58 -55.72 -16.48
CA ILE A 36 -12.93 -55.12 -15.18
C ILE A 36 -12.06 -55.67 -14.04
N GLN A 37 -11.58 -56.92 -14.15
CA GLN A 37 -10.70 -57.53 -13.16
C GLN A 37 -9.21 -57.20 -13.43
N GLU A 38 -8.86 -57.04 -14.71
CA GLU A 38 -7.53 -56.64 -15.20
C GLU A 38 -7.22 -55.17 -14.87
N SER A 39 -8.20 -54.25 -15.00
CA SER A 39 -8.06 -52.85 -14.57
C SER A 39 -7.74 -52.70 -13.08
N LEU A 40 -8.28 -53.58 -12.22
CA LEU A 40 -8.03 -53.56 -10.77
C LEU A 40 -6.62 -54.03 -10.36
N GLU A 41 -5.86 -54.61 -11.29
CA GLU A 41 -4.47 -55.01 -11.06
C GLU A 41 -3.47 -54.09 -11.80
N THR A 42 -3.86 -53.42 -12.90
CA THR A 42 -2.96 -52.49 -13.62
C THR A 42 -2.61 -51.19 -12.88
N GLU A 43 -3.53 -50.58 -12.11
CA GLU A 43 -3.21 -49.38 -11.31
C GLU A 43 -2.08 -49.64 -10.29
N HIS A 44 -1.82 -50.91 -9.97
CA HIS A 44 -0.78 -51.33 -9.03
C HIS A 44 0.60 -51.59 -9.68
N SER A 45 0.80 -51.28 -10.97
CA SER A 45 2.01 -51.68 -11.72
C SER A 45 2.62 -50.66 -12.71
N VAL A 46 1.91 -49.60 -13.11
CA VAL A 46 2.46 -48.53 -14.00
C VAL A 46 3.53 -47.66 -13.31
N TRP A 47 3.73 -47.86 -12.01
CA TRP A 47 4.79 -47.31 -11.14
C TRP A 47 6.26 -47.55 -11.61
N LEU A 48 6.53 -48.10 -12.81
CA LEU A 48 7.87 -48.56 -13.23
C LEU A 48 8.28 -48.29 -14.70
N ARG A 49 9.04 -47.20 -14.90
CA ARG A 49 9.89 -46.79 -16.06
C ARG A 49 9.13 -46.04 -17.19
N ASN A 50 9.56 -44.88 -17.70
CA ASN A 50 10.86 -44.34 -18.21
C ASN A 50 11.27 -44.86 -19.62
N HIS A 51 11.20 -44.00 -20.68
CA HIS A 51 12.32 -43.60 -21.60
C HIS A 51 12.03 -43.38 -23.14
N HIS A 52 12.43 -42.19 -23.64
CA HIS A 52 13.30 -41.89 -24.82
C HIS A 52 12.75 -41.58 -26.26
N ALA A 53 12.63 -40.28 -26.58
CA ALA A 53 13.48 -39.44 -27.48
C ALA A 53 13.86 -39.77 -28.99
N SER A 54 13.50 -38.83 -29.90
CA SER A 54 14.37 -38.10 -30.90
C SER A 54 14.42 -38.37 -32.46
N LYS A 55 14.58 -37.24 -33.21
CA LYS A 55 15.47 -36.93 -34.41
C LYS A 55 15.05 -36.94 -35.93
N SER A 56 15.02 -35.70 -36.50
CA SER A 56 15.79 -35.17 -37.69
C SER A 56 15.41 -35.39 -39.19
N GLY A 57 15.55 -34.34 -40.04
CA GLY A 57 15.69 -34.39 -41.53
C GLY A 57 15.32 -33.09 -42.31
N ASN A 58 16.07 -32.68 -43.36
CA ASN A 58 15.91 -31.43 -44.19
C ASN A 58 16.82 -31.50 -45.48
N PRO A 59 17.15 -30.49 -46.34
CA PRO A 59 16.60 -29.14 -46.70
C PRO A 59 16.62 -28.76 -48.24
N ILE A 60 16.50 -27.45 -48.61
CA ILE A 60 17.11 -26.68 -49.77
C ILE A 60 16.15 -25.86 -50.73
N LYS A 61 16.62 -24.64 -51.13
CA LYS A 61 16.02 -23.51 -51.96
C LYS A 61 16.54 -23.55 -53.45
N PRO A 62 16.62 -22.52 -54.37
CA PRO A 62 16.36 -21.04 -54.35
C PRO A 62 15.86 -20.28 -55.65
N GLY A 63 15.55 -18.97 -55.55
CA GLY A 63 16.31 -17.91 -56.28
C GLY A 63 15.69 -16.91 -57.32
N ILE A 64 15.85 -15.59 -57.04
CA ILE A 64 16.27 -14.45 -57.96
C ILE A 64 15.22 -13.80 -58.93
N LYS A 65 15.22 -12.49 -59.34
CA LYS A 65 15.53 -11.11 -58.79
C LYS A 65 15.28 -9.99 -59.89
N PHE A 66 15.43 -8.69 -59.55
CA PHE A 66 15.59 -7.42 -60.37
C PHE A 66 14.32 -6.61 -60.80
N LEU A 67 14.35 -5.30 -61.14
CA LEU A 67 14.91 -4.04 -60.53
C LEU A 67 14.66 -2.75 -61.41
N ALA A 68 14.94 -1.54 -60.85
CA ALA A 68 15.24 -0.20 -61.49
C ALA A 68 14.09 0.83 -61.74
N HIS A 69 14.31 2.18 -61.85
CA HIS A 69 15.14 3.17 -61.10
C HIS A 69 14.90 4.66 -61.54
N HIS A 70 15.45 5.66 -60.79
CA HIS A 70 15.75 7.09 -61.14
C HIS A 70 14.62 8.16 -61.19
N ASN A 71 14.84 9.49 -60.98
CA ASN A 71 15.71 10.28 -60.04
C ASN A 71 15.51 11.85 -60.15
N ILE A 72 15.16 12.56 -59.04
CA ILE A 72 15.61 13.89 -58.45
C ILE A 72 16.04 15.12 -59.35
N PRO A 73 16.35 16.38 -58.85
CA PRO A 73 16.21 17.08 -57.53
C PRO A 73 15.77 18.60 -57.56
N SER A 74 15.94 19.30 -56.40
CA SER A 74 16.04 20.78 -56.09
C SER A 74 14.78 21.57 -55.68
N ASP A 75 14.79 22.50 -54.68
CA ASP A 75 15.68 22.83 -53.52
C ASP A 75 14.85 23.68 -52.49
N ILE A 76 14.73 23.33 -51.18
CA ILE A 76 15.56 23.71 -50.00
C ILE A 76 15.42 25.18 -49.51
N PRO A 77 15.26 25.52 -48.19
CA PRO A 77 14.74 24.76 -47.01
C PRO A 77 13.77 25.55 -46.07
N LEU A 78 13.18 24.90 -45.04
CA LEU A 78 13.17 25.36 -43.62
C LEU A 78 12.43 24.39 -42.65
N ILE A 79 13.21 23.71 -41.79
CA ILE A 79 12.94 23.18 -40.42
C ILE A 79 11.50 22.65 -40.08
N PRO A 80 11.33 21.32 -39.88
CA PRO A 80 10.14 20.70 -39.27
C PRO A 80 10.09 20.83 -37.72
N PRO A 81 8.94 20.52 -37.06
CA PRO A 81 8.82 20.53 -35.60
C PRO A 81 9.62 19.40 -34.91
N PRO A 82 10.07 19.57 -33.66
CA PRO A 82 10.96 18.64 -32.97
C PRO A 82 10.24 17.48 -32.28
N GLY A 83 10.65 16.24 -32.57
CA GLY A 83 10.36 15.01 -31.81
C GLY A 83 8.87 14.59 -31.78
N GLN A 84 8.46 13.41 -32.26
CA GLN A 84 9.20 12.15 -32.35
C GLN A 84 10.09 11.90 -31.13
N LEU A 85 9.45 11.58 -30.01
CA LEU A 85 10.01 10.57 -29.11
C LEU A 85 10.10 9.26 -29.91
N VAL A 86 11.20 9.10 -30.64
CA VAL A 86 11.72 7.76 -30.89
C VAL A 86 12.11 7.23 -29.52
N ALA A 87 11.18 6.50 -28.89
CA ALA A 87 11.53 5.59 -27.81
C ALA A 87 12.46 4.54 -28.42
N THR A 88 13.76 4.84 -28.43
CA THR A 88 14.79 3.83 -28.56
C THR A 88 14.65 2.94 -27.33
N ASN A 89 13.85 1.88 -27.46
CA ASN A 89 13.71 0.84 -26.46
C ASN A 89 15.05 0.11 -26.29
N GLN A 90 15.98 0.75 -25.59
CA GLN A 90 17.13 0.13 -24.95
C GLN A 90 16.67 -0.58 -23.66
N PHE A 91 15.58 -1.35 -23.76
CA PHE A 91 15.31 -2.47 -22.86
C PHE A 91 16.38 -3.52 -23.16
N GLY A 92 17.53 -3.30 -22.55
CA GLY A 92 18.81 -3.87 -22.99
C GLY A 92 19.98 -3.39 -22.13
N VAL A 93 19.73 -3.03 -20.87
CA VAL A 93 20.80 -3.01 -19.86
C VAL A 93 21.22 -4.46 -19.70
N LYS A 94 22.33 -4.84 -20.34
CA LYS A 94 22.91 -6.16 -20.18
C LYS A 94 23.55 -6.24 -18.80
N CYS A 95 22.78 -6.69 -17.82
CA CYS A 95 23.27 -6.97 -16.47
C CYS A 95 24.46 -7.95 -16.51
N ASP A 96 25.34 -7.83 -15.53
CA ASP A 96 26.40 -8.81 -15.32
C ASP A 96 25.82 -10.20 -15.04
N GLN A 97 26.57 -11.23 -15.40
CA GLN A 97 26.12 -12.62 -15.35
C GLN A 97 25.71 -13.01 -13.92
N GLY A 98 24.42 -13.30 -13.73
CA GLY A 98 23.85 -13.62 -12.42
C GLY A 98 23.04 -12.48 -11.78
N TYR A 99 22.73 -11.39 -12.48
CA TYR A 99 21.91 -10.29 -11.95
C TYR A 99 20.78 -9.88 -12.91
N THR A 100 19.69 -9.33 -12.35
CA THR A 100 18.48 -8.88 -13.07
C THR A 100 17.77 -7.73 -12.34
N GLY A 101 16.63 -7.30 -12.88
CA GLY A 101 15.87 -6.12 -12.46
C GLY A 101 16.37 -4.84 -13.15
N ASP A 102 15.56 -3.78 -13.12
CA ASP A 102 15.80 -2.51 -13.84
C ASP A 102 17.14 -1.83 -13.48
N PHE A 103 17.70 -2.16 -12.33
CA PHE A 103 18.98 -1.65 -11.82
C PHE A 103 20.07 -2.73 -11.67
N CYS A 104 19.86 -3.93 -12.24
CA CYS A 104 20.76 -5.09 -12.14
C CYS A 104 21.17 -5.44 -10.70
N ASN A 105 20.29 -5.20 -9.73
CA ASN A 105 20.57 -5.34 -8.30
C ASN A 105 19.97 -6.61 -7.68
N ILE A 106 19.14 -7.36 -8.41
CA ILE A 106 18.49 -8.58 -7.91
C ILE A 106 19.29 -9.81 -8.36
N PRO A 107 19.79 -10.67 -7.45
CA PRO A 107 20.54 -11.86 -7.84
C PRO A 107 19.69 -12.89 -8.59
N VAL A 108 20.34 -13.59 -9.52
CA VAL A 108 19.85 -14.76 -10.24
C VAL A 108 20.75 -15.95 -9.89
N CYS A 109 20.18 -17.09 -9.48
CA CYS A 109 20.99 -18.27 -9.21
C CYS A 109 21.50 -18.92 -10.51
N ASN A 110 22.71 -19.47 -10.47
CA ASN A 110 23.34 -20.18 -11.60
C ASN A 110 22.57 -21.45 -12.04
N GLY A 111 21.65 -21.92 -11.20
CA GLY A 111 20.73 -23.03 -11.44
C GLY A 111 19.95 -23.35 -10.18
N MET A 112 18.75 -23.95 -10.34
CA MET A 112 17.92 -24.36 -9.21
C MET A 112 18.45 -25.67 -8.60
N ALA A 113 18.79 -25.65 -7.32
CA ALA A 113 19.13 -26.84 -6.56
C ALA A 113 17.84 -27.61 -6.19
N ASN A 114 17.92 -28.94 -6.03
CA ASN A 114 16.78 -29.71 -5.56
C ASN A 114 16.65 -29.65 -4.02
N ILE A 115 15.96 -28.63 -3.52
CA ILE A 115 15.70 -28.41 -2.10
C ILE A 115 14.52 -29.26 -1.66
N SER A 116 14.84 -30.37 -1.00
CA SER A 116 13.88 -31.34 -0.45
C SER A 116 13.29 -30.80 0.85
N THR A 117 12.00 -30.51 0.86
CA THR A 117 11.35 -29.98 2.07
C THR A 117 11.33 -31.00 3.18
N HIS A 118 11.80 -30.61 4.37
CA HIS A 118 11.85 -31.52 5.50
C HIS A 118 10.45 -31.83 6.04
N PHE A 119 10.24 -33.09 6.44
CA PHE A 119 8.96 -33.53 6.98
C PHE A 119 8.85 -33.10 8.44
N VAL A 120 7.71 -32.48 8.78
CA VAL A 120 7.39 -32.08 10.15
C VAL A 120 7.16 -33.34 10.98
N ALA A 121 8.14 -33.67 11.83
CA ALA A 121 8.07 -34.81 12.73
C ALA A 121 6.94 -34.65 13.75
N SER A 122 6.69 -35.69 14.55
CA SER A 122 5.76 -35.65 15.69
C SER A 122 6.12 -34.60 16.76
N GLU A 123 7.29 -33.98 16.65
CA GLU A 123 7.82 -32.94 17.55
C GLU A 123 7.53 -31.51 17.02
N GLY A 124 7.03 -31.35 15.79
CA GLY A 124 6.68 -30.04 15.21
C GLY A 124 7.88 -29.21 14.74
N GLU A 125 7.63 -27.92 14.51
CA GLU A 125 8.62 -26.87 14.21
C GLU A 125 8.85 -25.98 15.42
N ALA A 126 10.10 -25.56 15.66
CA ALA A 126 10.43 -24.65 16.75
C ALA A 126 10.01 -23.20 16.42
N ILE A 127 9.24 -22.59 17.33
CA ILE A 127 8.94 -21.16 17.33
C ILE A 127 10.00 -20.44 18.15
N GLU A 128 10.28 -20.93 19.36
CA GLU A 128 11.20 -20.31 20.32
C GLU A 128 11.94 -21.37 21.14
N LEU A 129 13.19 -21.10 21.49
CA LEU A 129 14.05 -22.01 22.27
C LEU A 129 15.13 -21.19 22.97
N ALA A 130 15.14 -21.13 24.31
CA ALA A 130 16.17 -20.43 25.08
C ALA A 130 16.28 -20.94 26.53
N THR A 131 17.17 -20.34 27.32
CA THR A 131 17.34 -20.63 28.76
C THR A 131 16.89 -19.46 29.63
N SER A 132 16.07 -19.77 30.64
CA SER A 132 15.76 -18.88 31.76
C SER A 132 16.73 -19.13 32.92
N TYR A 133 17.29 -18.09 33.51
CA TYR A 133 18.28 -18.22 34.59
C TYR A 133 17.64 -18.54 35.96
N GLU A 134 16.41 -18.07 36.20
CA GLU A 134 15.67 -18.29 37.46
C GLU A 134 14.39 -19.12 37.27
N CYS A 135 14.07 -19.51 36.03
CA CYS A 135 12.82 -20.19 35.62
C CYS A 135 11.55 -19.41 35.98
N ASN A 136 11.59 -18.08 35.84
CA ASN A 136 10.52 -17.15 36.19
C ASN A 136 10.28 -16.08 35.09
N ASP A 137 10.89 -16.23 33.91
CA ASP A 137 10.76 -15.26 32.83
C ASP A 137 9.37 -15.30 32.18
N MET A 138 8.90 -14.14 31.73
CA MET A 138 7.71 -14.00 30.87
C MET A 138 8.17 -13.83 29.42
N ILE A 139 7.65 -14.67 28.53
CA ILE A 139 8.10 -14.80 27.14
C ILE A 139 6.92 -14.56 26.20
N THR A 140 7.02 -13.55 25.34
CA THR A 140 6.03 -13.24 24.32
C THR A 140 6.42 -13.84 22.97
N PHE A 141 5.53 -14.60 22.34
CA PHE A 141 5.77 -15.27 21.06
C PHE A 141 4.51 -15.28 20.17
N PRO A 142 4.65 -15.27 18.84
CA PRO A 142 3.51 -15.30 17.93
C PRO A 142 3.06 -16.74 17.61
N ILE A 143 1.75 -16.91 17.45
CA ILE A 143 1.07 -18.09 16.91
C ILE A 143 0.32 -17.66 15.65
N ASP A 144 0.64 -18.31 14.53
CA ASP A 144 0.12 -17.99 13.20
C ASP A 144 -1.05 -18.90 12.78
N ASN A 145 -1.75 -18.54 11.70
CA ASN A 145 -2.91 -19.31 11.20
C ASN A 145 -2.50 -20.70 10.61
N TYR A 146 -1.24 -21.09 10.66
CA TYR A 146 -0.78 -22.43 10.27
C TYR A 146 -0.20 -23.23 11.44
N ALA A 147 -0.14 -22.68 12.65
CA ALA A 147 0.24 -23.40 13.87
C ALA A 147 -0.99 -24.14 14.42
N LEU A 148 -1.01 -25.47 14.33
CA LEU A 148 -2.16 -26.29 14.73
C LEU A 148 -2.05 -26.60 16.23
N ASP A 149 -1.28 -27.63 16.57
CA ASP A 149 -1.02 -28.01 17.95
C ASP A 149 0.26 -27.32 18.42
N VAL A 150 0.28 -26.86 19.68
CA VAL A 150 1.42 -26.17 20.29
C VAL A 150 1.88 -26.95 21.51
N ALA A 151 3.16 -27.30 21.54
CA ALA A 151 3.81 -28.00 22.63
C ALA A 151 4.85 -27.08 23.29
N ILE A 152 4.70 -26.89 24.60
CA ILE A 152 5.59 -26.08 25.43
C ILE A 152 6.29 -27.00 26.42
N THR A 153 7.60 -27.17 26.27
CA THR A 153 8.44 -28.01 27.12
C THR A 153 9.37 -27.15 27.97
N VAL A 154 9.44 -27.41 29.27
CA VAL A 154 10.35 -26.77 30.22
C VAL A 154 11.13 -27.84 30.98
N TYR A 155 12.44 -27.67 31.08
CA TYR A 155 13.35 -28.61 31.75
C TYR A 155 14.25 -27.90 32.78
N SER A 156 14.19 -28.33 34.04
CA SER A 156 15.00 -27.81 35.15
C SER A 156 16.13 -28.76 35.54
N ALA A 157 17.38 -28.35 35.33
CA ALA A 157 18.54 -29.23 35.54
C ALA A 157 18.76 -29.61 37.01
N ASN A 158 18.39 -28.75 37.95
CA ASN A 158 18.75 -28.84 39.37
C ASN A 158 17.63 -29.36 40.30
N GLY A 159 16.56 -29.94 39.75
CA GLY A 159 15.55 -30.65 40.55
C GLY A 159 14.46 -29.79 41.19
N GLY A 160 14.28 -28.54 40.75
CA GLY A 160 13.00 -27.85 40.94
C GLY A 160 11.95 -28.41 39.98
N MET A 161 10.69 -28.52 40.39
CA MET A 161 9.61 -28.86 39.47
C MET A 161 9.27 -27.61 38.64
N PRO A 162 9.41 -27.62 37.30
CA PRO A 162 8.99 -26.50 36.49
C PRO A 162 7.49 -26.57 36.17
N SER A 163 6.93 -25.43 35.80
CA SER A 163 5.59 -25.28 35.23
C SER A 163 5.56 -24.03 34.34
N ALA A 164 4.56 -23.93 33.47
CA ALA A 164 4.37 -22.72 32.67
C ALA A 164 2.89 -22.46 32.38
N ASN A 165 2.47 -21.19 32.49
CA ASN A 165 1.09 -20.77 32.23
C ASN A 165 1.03 -19.97 30.93
N LEU A 166 0.14 -20.38 30.02
CA LEU A 166 -0.13 -19.62 28.80
C LEU A 166 -1.19 -18.54 29.03
N THR A 167 -0.97 -17.37 28.45
CA THR A 167 -1.92 -16.26 28.47
C THR A 167 -1.98 -15.55 27.12
N MET A 168 -3.15 -15.05 26.73
CA MET A 168 -3.29 -14.05 25.66
C MET A 168 -2.77 -12.69 26.11
N LEU A 169 -2.42 -11.79 25.17
CA LEU A 169 -2.13 -10.38 25.46
C LEU A 169 -3.26 -9.64 26.21
N ASN A 170 -4.52 -10.10 26.10
CA ASN A 170 -5.67 -9.53 26.83
C ASN A 170 -5.82 -10.04 28.28
N GLY A 171 -4.88 -10.87 28.76
CA GLY A 171 -4.88 -11.44 30.12
C GLY A 171 -5.69 -12.74 30.28
N THR A 172 -6.32 -13.27 29.22
CA THR A 172 -7.04 -14.55 29.27
C THR A 172 -6.05 -15.70 29.47
N VAL A 173 -6.17 -16.44 30.57
CA VAL A 173 -5.38 -17.65 30.84
C VAL A 173 -5.92 -18.81 29.99
N ILE A 174 -5.01 -19.57 29.38
CA ILE A 174 -5.34 -20.75 28.58
C ILE A 174 -4.79 -21.97 29.32
N SER A 175 -5.69 -22.88 29.71
CA SER A 175 -5.31 -24.18 30.27
C SER A 175 -4.83 -25.11 29.15
N PRO A 176 -3.77 -25.90 29.37
CA PRO A 176 -3.39 -26.96 28.44
C PRO A 176 -4.42 -28.09 28.43
N ASP A 177 -4.60 -28.72 27.27
CA ASP A 177 -5.46 -29.90 27.11
C ASP A 177 -4.83 -31.13 27.77
N GLU A 178 -3.50 -31.22 27.75
CA GLU A 178 -2.73 -32.32 28.32
C GLU A 178 -1.43 -31.81 28.94
N ILE A 179 -1.06 -32.35 30.11
CA ILE A 179 0.23 -32.12 30.77
C ILE A 179 0.96 -33.46 30.89
N VAL A 180 2.16 -33.54 30.31
CA VAL A 180 2.99 -34.73 30.27
C VAL A 180 4.31 -34.48 30.98
N ASN A 181 4.69 -35.39 31.88
CA ASN A 181 6.02 -35.44 32.48
C ASN A 181 6.78 -36.65 31.90
N PRO A 182 7.62 -36.47 30.87
CA PRO A 182 8.37 -37.55 30.23
C PRO A 182 9.07 -38.49 31.23
N GLY A 183 8.77 -39.79 31.15
CA GLY A 183 9.34 -40.81 32.03
C GLY A 183 8.96 -40.72 33.51
N GLY A 184 8.06 -39.81 33.91
CA GLY A 184 7.75 -39.52 35.31
C GLY A 184 8.82 -38.68 36.02
N ASP A 185 9.73 -38.05 35.29
CA ASP A 185 10.77 -37.18 35.84
C ASP A 185 10.22 -35.76 36.09
N PHE A 186 10.07 -35.39 37.36
CA PHE A 186 9.56 -34.08 37.79
C PHE A 186 10.41 -32.88 37.34
N ARG A 187 11.58 -33.09 36.75
CA ARG A 187 12.40 -32.03 36.12
C ARG A 187 11.87 -31.57 34.77
N TYR A 188 10.94 -32.30 34.16
CA TYR A 188 10.29 -31.94 32.90
C TYR A 188 8.83 -31.58 33.11
N TYR A 189 8.39 -30.52 32.45
CA TYR A 189 7.00 -30.12 32.29
C TYR A 189 6.72 -29.94 30.81
N THR A 190 5.76 -30.68 30.25
CA THR A 190 5.31 -30.50 28.87
C THR A 190 3.82 -30.20 28.85
N ALA A 191 3.44 -29.03 28.36
CA ALA A 191 2.04 -28.61 28.18
C ALA A 191 1.69 -28.67 26.69
N LEU A 192 0.60 -29.36 26.35
CA LEU A 192 0.09 -29.51 25.00
C LEU A 192 -1.23 -28.73 24.85
N PHE A 193 -1.35 -28.00 23.74
CA PHE A 193 -2.53 -27.21 23.37
C PHE A 193 -2.93 -27.62 21.95
N TYR A 194 -4.05 -28.32 21.80
CA TYR A 194 -4.48 -28.90 20.51
C TYR A 194 -5.32 -27.87 19.72
N GLY A 195 -4.98 -27.64 18.45
CA GLY A 195 -5.69 -26.69 17.58
C GLY A 195 -5.71 -25.23 18.07
N LEU A 196 -4.66 -24.76 18.76
CA LEU A 196 -4.65 -23.47 19.46
C LEU A 196 -5.07 -22.29 18.56
N SER A 197 -4.49 -22.16 17.35
CA SER A 197 -4.85 -21.04 16.45
C SER A 197 -6.28 -21.11 15.89
N GLU A 198 -6.93 -22.29 15.92
CA GLU A 198 -8.32 -22.47 15.50
C GLU A 198 -9.31 -22.07 16.59
N PHE A 199 -9.01 -22.38 17.87
CA PHE A 199 -9.89 -22.07 19.00
C PHE A 199 -9.68 -20.68 19.62
N THR A 200 -8.43 -20.21 19.71
CA THR A 200 -8.09 -18.93 20.34
C THR A 200 -7.58 -17.86 19.37
N GLY A 201 -7.38 -18.21 18.10
CA GLY A 201 -6.98 -17.29 17.03
C GLY A 201 -5.48 -17.11 16.88
N ALA A 202 -5.06 -16.60 15.72
CA ALA A 202 -3.67 -16.17 15.50
C ALA A 202 -3.40 -14.84 16.24
N GLY A 203 -2.17 -14.66 16.71
CA GLY A 203 -1.77 -13.48 17.50
C GLY A 203 -0.58 -13.76 18.41
N TYR A 204 -0.30 -12.84 19.33
CA TYR A 204 0.77 -12.99 20.32
C TYR A 204 0.26 -13.58 21.65
N TYR A 205 1.08 -14.45 22.23
CA TYR A 205 0.82 -15.18 23.45
C TYR A 205 1.98 -14.96 24.43
N ASN A 206 1.65 -14.83 25.72
CA ASN A 206 2.60 -14.66 26.81
C ASN A 206 2.68 -15.97 27.62
N LEU A 207 3.86 -16.56 27.67
CA LEU A 207 4.19 -17.69 28.52
C LEU A 207 4.87 -17.20 29.80
N GLN A 208 4.27 -17.46 30.96
CA GLN A 208 4.93 -17.25 32.25
C GLN A 208 5.57 -18.57 32.71
N LEU A 209 6.89 -18.60 32.85
CA LEU A 209 7.60 -19.73 33.50
C LEU A 209 7.45 -19.67 35.03
N SER A 210 7.54 -20.81 35.70
CA SER A 210 7.61 -20.90 37.16
C SER A 210 8.32 -22.18 37.59
N SER A 211 8.99 -22.15 38.75
CA SER A 211 9.57 -23.34 39.37
C SER A 211 9.49 -23.29 40.90
N GLU A 212 9.37 -24.46 41.55
CA GLU A 212 9.42 -24.56 43.02
C GLU A 212 10.76 -24.11 43.63
N THR A 213 11.85 -24.09 42.84
CA THR A 213 13.16 -23.63 43.27
C THR A 213 13.77 -22.66 42.26
N ILE A 214 14.54 -21.68 42.76
CA ILE A 214 15.29 -20.75 41.90
C ILE A 214 16.44 -21.54 41.27
N ALA A 215 16.21 -22.00 40.04
CA ALA A 215 17.13 -22.84 39.29
C ALA A 215 17.00 -22.54 37.79
N PRO A 216 18.11 -22.56 37.02
CA PRO A 216 18.04 -22.34 35.59
C PRO A 216 17.30 -23.48 34.88
N CYS A 217 16.46 -23.11 33.92
CA CYS A 217 15.68 -24.04 33.12
C CYS A 217 15.74 -23.67 31.63
N SER A 218 15.78 -24.66 30.76
CA SER A 218 15.61 -24.46 29.31
C SER A 218 14.14 -24.62 28.95
N TYR A 219 13.61 -23.71 28.13
CA TYR A 219 12.26 -23.80 27.59
C TYR A 219 12.28 -23.88 26.07
N GLN A 220 11.31 -24.60 25.52
CA GLN A 220 11.11 -24.81 24.10
C GLN A 220 9.63 -24.68 23.76
N ILE A 221 9.34 -23.93 22.70
CA ILE A 221 8.01 -23.73 22.15
C ILE A 221 8.01 -24.27 20.71
N THR A 222 7.19 -25.26 20.46
CA THR A 222 7.10 -26.01 19.20
C THR A 222 5.66 -26.09 18.71
N THR A 223 5.44 -26.23 17.39
CA THR A 223 4.11 -26.40 16.83
C THR A 223 4.05 -27.38 15.65
N LEU A 224 3.01 -28.21 15.59
CA LEU A 224 2.66 -28.92 14.37
C LEU A 224 2.10 -27.91 13.37
N THR A 225 2.84 -27.65 12.29
CA THR A 225 2.51 -26.60 11.32
C THR A 225 2.82 -27.04 9.90
N ARG A 226 2.18 -26.41 8.91
CA ARG A 226 2.58 -26.53 7.50
C ARG A 226 3.53 -25.43 7.03
N ALA A 227 3.73 -24.36 7.81
CA ALA A 227 4.61 -23.26 7.46
C ALA A 227 6.05 -23.55 7.95
N VAL A 228 6.93 -23.92 7.01
CA VAL A 228 8.25 -24.50 7.26
C VAL A 228 9.30 -23.79 6.40
N TYR A 229 10.48 -23.48 6.94
CA TYR A 229 11.61 -22.98 6.15
C TYR A 229 12.68 -24.04 5.91
N ASP A 230 12.94 -24.38 4.65
CA ASP A 230 14.16 -25.08 4.27
C ASP A 230 15.27 -24.04 4.06
N THR A 231 16.35 -24.08 4.85
CA THR A 231 17.30 -22.97 4.97
C THR A 231 18.76 -23.44 5.09
N GLY A 232 19.71 -22.69 4.53
CA GLY A 232 21.12 -23.07 4.47
C GLY A 232 22.06 -22.00 3.93
N PHE A 233 23.34 -22.06 4.29
CA PHE A 233 24.32 -21.04 3.92
C PHE A 233 25.02 -21.32 2.58
N VAL A 234 25.25 -20.26 1.82
CA VAL A 234 25.97 -20.24 0.53
C VAL A 234 27.06 -19.17 0.56
N GLN A 235 28.11 -19.34 -0.25
CA GLN A 235 29.26 -18.41 -0.31
C GLN A 235 29.11 -17.35 -1.43
N SER A 236 28.01 -17.42 -2.20
CA SER A 236 27.63 -16.46 -3.23
C SER A 236 26.12 -16.36 -3.25
N VAL A 237 25.59 -15.16 -3.48
CA VAL A 237 24.14 -14.94 -3.67
C VAL A 237 23.60 -15.64 -4.92
N ASN A 238 24.46 -16.12 -5.82
CA ASN A 238 24.11 -16.85 -7.04
C ASN A 238 24.18 -18.39 -6.88
N ASP A 239 24.48 -18.90 -5.68
CA ASP A 239 24.42 -20.32 -5.33
C ASP A 239 23.07 -20.63 -4.64
N ASP A 240 22.39 -21.68 -5.10
CA ASP A 240 21.10 -22.17 -4.57
C ASP A 240 21.26 -23.46 -3.75
N PHE A 241 22.47 -24.04 -3.68
CA PHE A 241 22.73 -25.32 -3.03
C PHE A 241 22.76 -25.15 -1.51
N ILE A 242 21.60 -24.92 -0.88
CA ILE A 242 21.44 -24.70 0.56
C ILE A 242 21.31 -25.99 1.40
N GLN A 243 21.28 -27.17 0.78
CA GLN A 243 21.16 -28.45 1.49
C GLN A 243 22.39 -29.32 1.25
N LYS A 244 23.11 -29.65 2.33
CA LYS A 244 24.20 -30.63 2.36
C LYS A 244 23.77 -31.91 3.09
N ASP A 245 23.08 -31.74 4.21
CA ASP A 245 22.43 -32.83 4.95
C ASP A 245 20.95 -32.91 4.55
N ILE A 246 20.41 -34.13 4.60
CA ILE A 246 18.97 -34.40 4.41
C ILE A 246 18.41 -34.90 5.75
N TYR A 247 17.20 -34.46 6.12
CA TYR A 247 16.43 -34.91 7.30
C TYR A 247 17.00 -34.50 8.68
N ARG A 248 16.93 -33.20 9.03
CA ARG A 248 16.95 -32.74 10.43
C ARG A 248 15.96 -31.57 10.62
N PRO A 249 14.88 -31.71 11.40
CA PRO A 249 14.06 -30.56 11.80
C PRO A 249 14.85 -29.62 12.72
N TRP A 250 14.39 -28.37 12.82
CA TRP A 250 15.00 -27.29 13.62
C TRP A 250 16.49 -27.05 13.34
N ARG A 251 17.01 -27.40 12.16
CA ARG A 251 18.39 -27.14 11.77
C ARG A 251 18.54 -26.52 10.40
N VAL A 252 19.56 -25.68 10.29
CA VAL A 252 20.05 -25.16 9.02
C VAL A 252 20.76 -26.31 8.28
N LEU A 253 20.45 -26.50 7.00
CA LEU A 253 20.71 -27.73 6.25
C LEU A 253 22.08 -27.73 5.52
N LYS A 254 22.78 -26.59 5.56
CA LYS A 254 24.18 -26.41 5.14
C LYS A 254 24.81 -25.34 6.03
N GLU A 255 25.82 -25.75 6.79
CA GLU A 255 26.50 -24.91 7.78
C GLU A 255 27.38 -23.81 7.14
N PRO A 256 27.53 -22.64 7.77
CA PRO A 256 28.40 -21.56 7.29
C PRO A 256 29.88 -21.85 7.58
N ILE A 257 30.78 -21.28 6.79
CA ILE A 257 32.24 -21.42 6.97
C ILE A 257 32.77 -20.25 7.81
N GLN A 258 33.57 -20.56 8.84
CA GLN A 258 34.13 -19.58 9.77
C GLN A 258 34.99 -18.52 9.07
N ASN A 259 34.85 -17.26 9.50
CA ASN A 259 35.62 -16.11 9.01
C ASN A 259 35.49 -15.83 7.50
N THR A 260 34.40 -16.28 6.86
CA THR A 260 34.09 -16.02 5.44
C THR A 260 32.73 -15.34 5.26
N ALA A 261 32.52 -14.72 4.09
CA ALA A 261 31.23 -14.18 3.70
C ALA A 261 30.25 -15.31 3.38
N ASN A 262 29.23 -15.48 4.23
CA ASN A 262 28.14 -16.42 3.99
C ASN A 262 26.84 -15.64 3.75
N TYR A 263 25.91 -16.23 3.01
CA TYR A 263 24.55 -15.72 2.81
C TYR A 263 23.59 -16.86 3.13
N LEU A 264 22.55 -16.62 3.92
CA LEU A 264 21.55 -17.64 4.25
C LEU A 264 20.47 -17.62 3.17
N GLY A 265 20.45 -18.66 2.32
CA GLY A 265 19.35 -18.90 1.39
C GLY A 265 18.23 -19.66 2.08
N ALA A 266 16.97 -19.27 1.84
CA ALA A 266 15.80 -19.88 2.46
C ALA A 266 14.64 -20.08 1.47
N LYS A 267 13.85 -21.12 1.72
CA LYS A 267 12.63 -21.49 1.00
C LYS A 267 11.50 -21.66 2.02
N LEU A 268 10.48 -20.80 1.95
CA LEU A 268 9.27 -20.94 2.74
C LEU A 268 8.29 -21.89 2.02
N SER A 269 7.87 -22.95 2.72
CA SER A 269 6.99 -24.01 2.22
C SER A 269 5.65 -24.00 2.95
N GLY A 270 4.60 -24.49 2.27
CA GLY A 270 3.28 -24.80 2.85
C GLY A 270 2.39 -23.63 3.30
N VAL A 271 2.78 -22.39 3.02
CA VAL A 271 1.93 -21.20 3.21
C VAL A 271 1.05 -20.91 1.98
N LEU A 272 -0.10 -20.26 2.21
CA LEU A 272 -0.84 -19.57 1.15
C LEU A 272 -0.24 -18.18 0.92
N GLN A 273 -0.42 -17.62 -0.29
CA GLN A 273 -0.05 -16.25 -0.63
C GLN A 273 -1.23 -15.28 -0.37
N PRO A 274 -1.00 -13.99 -0.04
CA PRO A 274 0.31 -13.30 0.06
C PRO A 274 0.98 -13.51 1.43
N ALA A 275 2.03 -14.33 1.50
CA ALA A 275 2.81 -14.58 2.71
C ALA A 275 4.29 -14.30 2.45
N LYS A 276 4.91 -13.53 3.35
CA LYS A 276 6.18 -12.85 3.14
C LYS A 276 7.13 -13.12 4.32
N PRO A 277 8.23 -13.86 4.14
CA PRO A 277 9.41 -13.75 4.99
C PRO A 277 9.92 -12.31 4.95
N GLU A 278 10.21 -11.73 6.11
CA GLU A 278 10.64 -10.32 6.18
C GLU A 278 12.05 -10.18 6.72
N VAL A 279 12.35 -10.78 7.87
CA VAL A 279 13.69 -10.75 8.48
C VAL A 279 14.15 -12.13 8.91
N VAL A 280 15.48 -12.30 8.90
CA VAL A 280 16.16 -13.34 9.68
C VAL A 280 17.08 -12.71 10.72
N THR A 281 17.02 -13.22 11.93
CA THR A 281 17.77 -12.75 13.09
C THR A 281 18.65 -13.89 13.61
N PHE A 282 19.96 -13.66 13.67
CA PHE A 282 20.91 -14.65 14.19
C PHE A 282 21.12 -14.49 15.70
N PHE A 283 21.46 -15.58 16.39
CA PHE A 283 21.81 -15.63 17.82
C PHE A 283 23.02 -16.54 18.02
N ASN A 284 23.92 -16.24 18.97
CA ASN A 284 25.06 -17.12 19.33
C ASN A 284 24.72 -18.11 20.46
N GLY A 285 25.71 -18.89 20.92
CA GLY A 285 25.55 -19.85 22.02
C GLY A 285 25.24 -19.23 23.39
N ASP A 286 25.47 -17.93 23.57
CA ASP A 286 25.04 -17.15 24.75
C ASP A 286 23.59 -16.61 24.61
N ASP A 287 22.86 -16.99 23.55
CA ASP A 287 21.59 -16.38 23.12
C ASP A 287 21.64 -14.86 22.85
N LYS A 288 22.81 -14.31 22.55
CA LYS A 288 22.94 -12.89 22.15
C LYS A 288 22.48 -12.71 20.71
N GLN A 289 21.48 -11.86 20.56
CA GLN A 289 20.89 -11.45 19.29
C GLN A 289 21.84 -10.59 18.45
N TYR A 290 21.98 -10.93 17.18
CA TYR A 290 22.51 -10.06 16.13
C TYR A 290 21.39 -9.17 15.58
N ALA A 291 21.73 -8.06 14.93
CA ALA A 291 20.75 -7.19 14.28
C ALA A 291 19.87 -7.99 13.27
N PRO A 292 18.53 -7.84 13.28
CA PRO A 292 17.66 -8.44 12.28
C PRO A 292 18.05 -8.02 10.87
N MET A 293 18.05 -8.96 9.93
CA MET A 293 18.44 -8.72 8.55
C MET A 293 17.28 -8.96 7.60
N THR A 294 16.89 -7.93 6.84
CA THR A 294 15.83 -8.02 5.84
C THR A 294 16.18 -9.02 4.74
N LEU A 295 15.27 -9.95 4.46
CA LEU A 295 15.44 -10.96 3.42
C LEU A 295 15.20 -10.36 2.03
N GLY A 296 16.21 -10.41 1.17
CA GLY A 296 16.10 -10.07 -0.24
C GLY A 296 15.51 -11.23 -1.06
N ILE A 297 14.98 -10.91 -2.24
CA ILE A 297 14.53 -11.90 -3.22
C ILE A 297 15.63 -12.25 -4.22
N ARG A 298 15.53 -13.44 -4.82
CA ARG A 298 16.39 -13.92 -5.92
C ARG A 298 15.56 -14.67 -6.97
N TYR A 299 15.96 -14.56 -8.22
CA TYR A 299 15.32 -15.28 -9.34
C TYR A 299 16.09 -16.55 -9.72
N GLN A 300 15.41 -17.51 -10.37
CA GLN A 300 15.98 -18.81 -10.77
C GLN A 300 16.55 -19.65 -9.60
N CYS A 301 16.10 -19.39 -8.37
CA CYS A 301 16.49 -20.09 -7.14
C CYS A 301 15.29 -20.85 -6.56
N ASN A 302 15.48 -22.10 -6.14
CA ASN A 302 14.51 -22.86 -5.34
C ASN A 302 14.51 -22.39 -3.87
N SER A 303 15.57 -21.69 -3.43
CA SER A 303 15.60 -20.85 -2.23
C SER A 303 15.50 -19.36 -2.61
N PRO A 304 14.28 -18.85 -2.90
CA PRO A 304 14.10 -17.50 -3.46
C PRO A 304 14.39 -16.37 -2.47
N TYR A 305 14.50 -16.65 -1.17
CA TYR A 305 14.85 -15.65 -0.15
C TYR A 305 16.34 -15.76 0.20
N VAL A 306 17.00 -14.62 0.44
CA VAL A 306 18.42 -14.59 0.82
C VAL A 306 18.70 -13.51 1.87
N SER A 307 19.57 -13.79 2.85
CA SER A 307 20.07 -12.78 3.77
C SER A 307 21.14 -11.88 3.12
N PRO A 308 21.35 -10.67 3.65
CA PRO A 308 22.62 -9.96 3.60
C PRO A 308 23.79 -10.83 4.09
N MET A 309 25.02 -10.33 3.87
CA MET A 309 26.23 -11.04 4.26
C MET A 309 26.31 -11.26 5.78
N TYR A 310 26.53 -12.51 6.18
CA TYR A 310 26.73 -12.97 7.55
C TYR A 310 28.10 -13.67 7.68
N THR A 311 28.80 -13.42 8.78
CA THR A 311 30.11 -14.00 9.07
C THR A 311 30.12 -14.57 10.48
N CYS A 312 30.17 -15.90 10.62
CA CYS A 312 30.38 -16.55 11.92
C CYS A 312 31.88 -16.61 12.26
N VAL A 313 32.22 -16.42 13.53
CA VAL A 313 33.61 -16.19 14.00
C VAL A 313 34.06 -17.15 15.10
N ARG A 314 33.16 -17.93 15.70
CA ARG A 314 33.46 -18.97 16.70
C ARG A 314 32.83 -20.29 16.27
N THR A 315 33.48 -21.41 16.58
CA THR A 315 32.97 -22.78 16.39
C THR A 315 31.94 -23.16 17.47
N ASP A 316 30.90 -22.33 17.58
CA ASP A 316 29.85 -22.38 18.59
C ASP A 316 28.50 -22.81 17.96
N PHE A 317 27.50 -23.09 18.79
CA PHE A 317 26.12 -23.19 18.35
C PHE A 317 25.53 -21.81 18.10
N TYR A 318 24.66 -21.72 17.10
CA TYR A 318 23.94 -20.52 16.73
C TYR A 318 22.47 -20.86 16.43
N LYS A 319 21.61 -19.85 16.40
CA LYS A 319 20.19 -19.95 16.01
C LYS A 319 19.87 -18.91 14.95
N ALA A 320 19.02 -19.26 13.99
CA ALA A 320 18.47 -18.38 12.97
C ALA A 320 16.95 -18.33 13.14
N LYS A 321 16.44 -17.18 13.59
CA LYS A 321 15.02 -16.91 13.84
C LYS A 321 14.45 -16.13 12.67
N PHE A 322 13.54 -16.74 11.92
CA PHE A 322 12.80 -16.11 10.84
C PHE A 322 11.53 -15.46 11.39
N VAL A 323 11.22 -14.25 10.92
CA VAL A 323 9.95 -13.57 11.18
C VAL A 323 9.38 -13.06 9.85
N GLY A 324 8.06 -13.17 9.70
CA GLY A 324 7.33 -12.70 8.52
C GLY A 324 5.82 -12.72 8.75
N TYR A 325 5.06 -12.48 7.68
CA TYR A 325 3.59 -12.42 7.72
C TYR A 325 2.93 -13.54 6.91
N ASP A 326 1.81 -14.07 7.41
CA ASP A 326 0.94 -14.99 6.69
C ASP A 326 -0.03 -14.28 5.73
N HIS A 327 -0.81 -15.06 4.96
CA HIS A 327 -1.82 -14.59 4.00
C HIS A 327 -2.95 -13.71 4.57
N LYS A 328 -3.00 -13.48 5.88
CA LYS A 328 -3.96 -12.60 6.58
C LYS A 328 -3.26 -11.45 7.32
N GLY A 329 -1.94 -11.34 7.23
CA GLY A 329 -1.15 -10.35 7.97
C GLY A 329 -0.81 -10.75 9.41
N ASN A 330 -1.02 -12.00 9.83
CA ASN A 330 -0.54 -12.44 11.15
C ASN A 330 0.97 -12.67 11.11
N VAL A 331 1.68 -12.26 12.16
CA VAL A 331 3.10 -12.59 12.32
C VAL A 331 3.27 -14.09 12.53
N PHE A 332 4.24 -14.70 11.85
CA PHE A 332 4.70 -16.06 12.12
C PHE A 332 6.22 -16.09 12.36
N GLN A 333 6.66 -16.94 13.28
CA GLN A 333 8.06 -17.08 13.70
C GLN A 333 8.50 -18.54 13.65
N ARG A 334 9.71 -18.81 13.13
CA ARG A 334 10.33 -20.15 13.10
C ARG A 334 11.82 -20.06 13.42
N LEU A 335 12.39 -21.07 14.07
CA LEU A 335 13.77 -21.07 14.57
C LEU A 335 14.55 -22.32 14.15
N TYR A 336 15.76 -22.13 13.61
CA TYR A 336 16.64 -23.21 13.15
C TYR A 336 18.05 -23.06 13.74
N MET A 337 18.59 -24.14 14.31
CA MET A 337 19.91 -24.18 14.93
C MET A 337 21.00 -24.52 13.91
N PHE A 338 22.22 -23.99 14.10
CA PHE A 338 23.35 -24.19 13.20
C PHE A 338 24.69 -24.12 13.95
N THR A 339 25.80 -24.47 13.31
CA THR A 339 27.15 -24.45 13.86
C THR A 339 28.16 -23.91 12.84
N CYS A 340 29.09 -23.08 13.28
CA CYS A 340 30.09 -22.50 12.39
C CYS A 340 31.19 -23.53 12.05
N GLY A 341 31.34 -23.86 10.76
CA GLY A 341 32.28 -24.87 10.28
C GLY A 341 33.73 -24.38 10.20
N GLU A 342 34.66 -25.20 10.69
CA GLU A 342 36.11 -24.93 10.72
C GLU A 342 36.71 -24.70 9.33
N THR A 343 37.69 -23.80 9.25
CA THR A 343 38.49 -23.57 8.05
C THR A 343 39.57 -24.64 7.88
N ASN A 344 39.69 -25.20 6.67
CA ASN A 344 40.81 -26.10 6.35
C ASN A 344 42.14 -25.32 6.40
N PRO A 345 43.21 -25.84 7.05
CA PRO A 345 44.36 -25.04 7.42
C PRO A 345 45.46 -24.99 6.34
N SER A 346 45.90 -23.78 5.98
CA SER A 346 47.10 -23.59 5.17
C SER A 346 47.82 -22.23 5.36
N GLU A 347 48.25 -21.91 6.58
CA GLU A 347 49.63 -21.50 6.90
C GLU A 347 49.83 -21.29 8.42
N PRO A 348 51.09 -21.36 8.95
CA PRO A 348 51.33 -21.42 10.39
C PRO A 348 51.24 -20.05 11.11
N PRO A 349 50.80 -20.01 12.38
CA PRO A 349 50.52 -18.77 13.09
C PRO A 349 51.77 -18.10 13.69
N PRO A 350 51.80 -16.75 13.82
CA PRO A 350 52.67 -16.08 14.77
C PRO A 350 52.26 -16.45 16.21
N SER A 351 53.24 -16.53 17.12
CA SER A 351 53.03 -16.99 18.50
C SER A 351 52.05 -16.10 19.27
N PRO A 352 51.10 -16.66 20.04
CA PRO A 352 50.12 -15.86 20.78
C PRO A 352 50.78 -15.04 21.89
N THR A 353 50.46 -13.75 21.92
CA THR A 353 50.70 -12.88 23.08
C THR A 353 49.81 -13.31 24.26
N PRO A 354 50.23 -13.08 25.53
CA PRO A 354 49.44 -13.49 26.68
C PRO A 354 48.08 -12.80 26.73
N VAL A 355 47.02 -13.56 27.06
CA VAL A 355 45.69 -13.01 27.29
C VAL A 355 45.72 -12.11 28.52
N VAL A 356 45.50 -10.81 28.32
CA VAL A 356 45.39 -9.84 29.41
C VAL A 356 44.04 -10.06 30.10
N ILE A 357 44.08 -10.47 31.37
CA ILE A 357 42.87 -10.62 32.20
C ILE A 357 42.36 -9.21 32.57
N PRO A 358 41.09 -8.86 32.27
CA PRO A 358 40.59 -7.52 32.49
C PRO A 358 40.42 -7.20 33.98
N ASP A 359 41.13 -6.16 34.45
CA ASP A 359 41.03 -5.65 35.82
C ASP A 359 39.82 -4.71 36.04
N THR A 360 39.24 -4.18 34.96
CA THR A 360 38.08 -3.26 34.94
C THR A 360 37.24 -3.45 33.68
N CYS A 361 36.00 -2.95 33.68
CA CYS A 361 35.15 -2.85 32.50
C CYS A 361 34.82 -1.38 32.22
N TYR A 362 34.74 -1.00 30.93
CA TYR A 362 34.53 0.36 30.46
C TYR A 362 33.14 0.55 29.84
N ASN A 363 32.78 1.80 29.52
CA ASN A 363 31.55 2.18 28.80
C ASN A 363 30.24 1.55 29.33
N GLY A 364 30.13 1.35 30.66
CA GLY A 364 28.97 0.75 31.30
C GLY A 364 28.90 -0.79 31.24
N GLY A 365 29.93 -1.46 30.73
CA GLY A 365 30.01 -2.91 30.75
C GLY A 365 30.12 -3.49 32.17
N THR A 366 29.42 -4.59 32.41
CA THR A 366 29.36 -5.26 33.73
C THR A 366 30.45 -6.32 33.85
N MET A 367 31.21 -6.32 34.94
CA MET A 367 32.21 -7.36 35.20
C MET A 367 31.55 -8.65 35.70
N ILE A 368 31.91 -9.76 35.09
CA ILE A 368 31.52 -11.11 35.50
C ILE A 368 32.77 -11.87 35.96
N THR A 369 32.73 -12.40 37.19
CA THR A 369 33.82 -13.09 37.88
C THR A 369 33.53 -14.59 38.03
N TYR A 370 34.14 -15.41 37.19
CA TYR A 370 34.04 -16.87 37.28
C TYR A 370 35.20 -17.46 38.11
N GLY A 371 35.15 -17.23 39.42
CA GLY A 371 36.21 -17.62 40.36
C GLY A 371 37.42 -16.68 40.39
N GLN A 372 38.39 -16.95 41.27
CA GLN A 372 39.41 -15.95 41.64
C GLN A 372 40.38 -15.51 40.53
N ASN A 373 40.47 -16.25 39.41
CA ASN A 373 41.41 -15.97 38.32
C ASN A 373 40.75 -15.63 36.96
N ASN A 374 39.43 -15.73 36.81
CA ASN A 374 38.74 -15.45 35.54
C ASN A 374 37.78 -14.27 35.67
N ARG A 375 38.07 -13.21 34.90
CA ARG A 375 37.26 -11.98 34.79
C ARG A 375 36.98 -11.69 33.32
N THR A 376 35.76 -11.28 33.02
CA THR A 376 35.28 -10.94 31.67
C THR A 376 34.21 -9.85 31.75
N CYS A 377 34.09 -9.00 30.73
CA CYS A 377 33.10 -7.92 30.70
C CYS A 377 31.92 -8.24 29.76
N LEU A 378 30.70 -7.96 30.22
CA LEU A 378 29.48 -7.98 29.40
C LEU A 378 29.15 -6.57 28.94
N CYS A 379 29.09 -6.36 27.63
CA CYS A 379 28.89 -5.06 27.01
C CYS A 379 27.42 -4.81 26.62
N GLY A 380 26.98 -3.55 26.72
CA GLY A 380 25.67 -3.13 26.19
C GLY A 380 25.67 -3.00 24.67
N MET A 381 24.49 -2.79 24.07
CA MET A 381 24.21 -2.83 22.62
C MET A 381 25.09 -1.94 21.71
N TYR A 382 25.86 -1.01 22.29
CA TYR A 382 26.70 -0.03 21.62
C TYR A 382 28.21 -0.34 21.67
N TYR A 383 28.64 -1.38 22.41
CA TYR A 383 30.07 -1.66 22.68
C TYR A 383 30.44 -3.15 22.59
N THR A 384 31.72 -3.41 22.35
CA THR A 384 32.36 -4.73 22.24
C THR A 384 33.82 -4.67 22.72
N GLY A 385 34.54 -5.79 22.68
CA GLY A 385 35.91 -5.94 23.21
C GLY A 385 35.96 -6.61 24.59
N ASN A 386 37.17 -6.93 25.07
CA ASN A 386 37.35 -7.73 26.31
C ASN A 386 37.02 -6.95 27.59
N GLN A 387 37.06 -5.62 27.51
CA GLN A 387 36.75 -4.64 28.55
C GLN A 387 35.59 -3.70 28.13
N CYS A 388 34.87 -3.99 27.04
CA CYS A 388 33.90 -3.08 26.42
C CYS A 388 34.51 -1.74 25.96
N GLU A 389 35.76 -1.81 25.51
CA GLU A 389 36.62 -0.72 25.06
C GLU A 389 36.31 -0.22 23.64
N THR A 390 35.68 -1.05 22.80
CA THR A 390 35.47 -0.80 21.37
C THR A 390 34.00 -0.43 21.10
N PRO A 391 33.68 0.74 20.52
CA PRO A 391 32.31 1.07 20.12
C PRO A 391 31.91 0.35 18.81
N LEU A 392 30.61 0.04 18.70
CA LEU A 392 29.98 -0.43 17.46
C LEU A 392 29.44 0.75 16.65
N CYS A 393 29.44 0.65 15.32
CA CYS A 393 29.03 1.70 14.41
C CYS A 393 27.91 1.23 13.46
N PHE A 394 26.85 2.02 13.32
CA PHE A 394 25.65 1.74 12.53
C PHE A 394 25.59 2.60 11.25
N ASN A 395 24.58 2.35 10.39
CA ASN A 395 24.30 3.12 9.17
C ASN A 395 25.54 3.34 8.27
N GLY A 396 26.38 2.32 8.15
CA GLY A 396 27.62 2.33 7.36
C GLY A 396 28.83 3.02 8.03
N GLY A 397 28.68 3.59 9.22
CA GLY A 397 29.74 4.26 9.96
C GLY A 397 30.97 3.38 10.21
N VAL A 398 32.15 3.99 10.15
CA VAL A 398 33.45 3.30 10.22
C VAL A 398 34.12 3.59 11.56
N LEU A 399 34.63 2.56 12.22
CA LEU A 399 35.43 2.73 13.44
C LEU A 399 36.83 3.26 13.11
N GLN A 400 37.19 4.44 13.61
CA GLN A 400 38.53 5.01 13.48
C GLN A 400 38.99 5.58 14.84
N ASP A 401 40.21 5.25 15.26
CA ASP A 401 40.85 5.77 16.48
C ASP A 401 40.00 5.62 17.77
N GLY A 402 39.12 4.60 17.82
CA GLY A 402 38.21 4.34 18.95
C GLY A 402 36.89 5.13 18.92
N VAL A 403 36.56 5.79 17.81
CA VAL A 403 35.33 6.58 17.61
C VAL A 403 34.66 6.16 16.29
N CYS A 404 33.33 6.18 16.22
CA CYS A 404 32.61 5.96 14.97
C CYS A 404 32.59 7.23 14.11
N VAL A 405 33.08 7.13 12.88
CA VAL A 405 33.02 8.17 11.85
C VAL A 405 31.82 7.89 10.95
N CYS A 406 30.83 8.79 10.97
CA CYS A 406 29.52 8.55 10.37
C CYS A 406 29.44 8.96 8.90
N PHE A 407 28.63 8.23 8.13
CA PHE A 407 28.31 8.62 6.76
C PHE A 407 27.35 9.82 6.71
N SER A 408 27.41 10.57 5.61
CA SER A 408 26.60 11.77 5.37
C SER A 408 25.10 11.51 5.56
N GLY A 409 24.52 12.03 6.64
CA GLY A 409 23.11 11.85 6.99
C GLY A 409 22.87 11.12 8.31
N TYR A 410 23.94 10.68 8.99
CA TYR A 410 23.86 10.06 10.32
C TYR A 410 24.87 10.66 11.30
N SER A 411 24.54 10.60 12.59
CA SER A 411 25.36 11.10 13.70
C SER A 411 25.09 10.30 15.00
N GLY A 412 25.40 10.87 16.17
CA GLY A 412 25.51 10.14 17.43
C GLY A 412 26.83 9.37 17.55
N ARG A 413 27.21 8.98 18.78
CA ARG A 413 28.50 8.32 19.09
C ARG A 413 28.70 6.97 18.37
N HIS A 414 27.63 6.41 17.82
CA HIS A 414 27.56 5.12 17.15
C HIS A 414 26.98 5.20 15.73
N CYS A 415 26.79 6.40 15.18
CA CYS A 415 26.16 6.61 13.86
C CYS A 415 24.73 6.06 13.74
N SER A 416 24.02 5.93 14.87
CA SER A 416 22.64 5.46 14.97
C SER A 416 21.62 6.51 14.53
N ASP A 417 21.93 7.79 14.74
CA ASP A 417 20.93 8.86 14.80
C ASP A 417 20.82 9.54 13.41
N ILE A 418 19.61 9.87 12.96
CA ILE A 418 19.42 10.57 11.68
C ILE A 418 19.86 12.03 11.84
N TYR A 419 20.71 12.53 10.94
CA TYR A 419 21.33 13.86 11.03
C TYR A 419 20.80 14.84 9.97
N CYS A 420 20.24 15.97 10.41
CA CYS A 420 19.93 17.09 9.51
C CYS A 420 21.17 17.94 9.20
N LYS A 421 21.50 18.09 7.91
CA LYS A 421 22.61 18.97 7.45
C LYS A 421 22.32 20.46 7.62
N SER A 422 21.04 20.82 7.74
CA SER A 422 20.56 22.19 7.88
C SER A 422 19.32 22.19 8.76
N GLN A 423 19.32 23.05 9.78
CA GLN A 423 18.17 23.27 10.65
C GLN A 423 17.07 24.08 9.97
N ALA A 424 15.84 23.96 10.47
CA ALA A 424 14.69 24.75 10.04
C ALA A 424 14.85 26.25 10.33
N GLN A 425 15.65 26.63 11.33
CA GLN A 425 15.92 28.02 11.75
C GLN A 425 14.66 28.78 12.20
N GLU A 426 13.68 28.06 12.74
CA GLU A 426 12.40 28.63 13.17
C GLU A 426 12.42 29.14 14.62
N ASN A 427 11.47 30.02 14.96
CA ASN A 427 11.34 30.53 16.32
C ASN A 427 10.50 29.59 17.21
N PHE A 428 11.16 28.72 17.96
CA PHE A 428 10.55 27.81 18.95
C PHE A 428 10.31 28.46 20.32
N ASP A 429 10.04 29.77 20.41
CA ASP A 429 9.80 30.45 21.68
C ASP A 429 8.50 29.95 22.36
N THR A 430 8.61 29.44 23.60
CA THR A 430 7.49 29.05 24.48
C THR A 430 7.09 30.12 25.49
N HIS A 431 7.94 31.13 25.70
CA HIS A 431 7.92 32.00 26.88
C HIS A 431 7.39 33.41 26.59
N ARG A 432 7.47 33.88 25.34
CA ARG A 432 7.07 35.24 24.94
C ARG A 432 6.00 35.21 23.86
N ARG A 433 4.98 36.06 24.03
CA ARG A 433 3.86 36.23 23.10
C ARG A 433 3.61 37.73 22.86
N ALA A 434 2.98 38.07 21.76
CA ALA A 434 2.19 39.30 21.63
C ALA A 434 0.74 39.07 22.10
N LEU A 435 0.08 40.09 22.68
CA LEU A 435 -1.36 40.09 22.93
C LEU A 435 -2.05 40.78 21.75
N VAL A 436 -2.99 40.08 21.09
CA VAL A 436 -3.55 40.53 19.81
C VAL A 436 -5.05 40.69 19.90
N PHE A 437 -5.54 41.90 19.74
CA PHE A 437 -6.97 42.24 19.74
C PHE A 437 -7.44 42.64 18.34
N VAL A 438 -8.52 42.02 17.88
CA VAL A 438 -9.20 42.35 16.61
C VAL A 438 -10.61 42.82 16.97
N VAL A 439 -10.99 44.05 16.64
CA VAL A 439 -12.15 44.72 17.23
C VAL A 439 -13.02 45.35 16.16
N ARG A 440 -14.32 45.01 16.13
CA ARG A 440 -15.27 45.70 15.24
C ARG A 440 -15.47 47.14 15.72
N THR A 441 -15.31 48.13 14.84
CA THR A 441 -15.42 49.56 15.18
C THR A 441 -16.68 50.22 14.61
N THR A 442 -17.76 49.45 14.44
CA THR A 442 -19.08 49.97 14.06
C THR A 442 -19.81 50.63 15.24
N SER A 443 -20.78 51.50 14.93
CA SER A 443 -21.63 52.17 15.91
C SER A 443 -22.49 51.23 16.78
N SER A 444 -22.68 49.97 16.37
CA SER A 444 -23.41 48.96 17.15
C SER A 444 -22.56 48.36 18.29
N PHE A 445 -21.25 48.17 18.05
CA PHE A 445 -20.31 47.63 19.03
C PHE A 445 -19.55 48.72 19.82
N ALA A 446 -19.48 49.94 19.30
CA ALA A 446 -18.75 51.07 19.88
C ALA A 446 -18.93 51.32 21.40
N PRO A 447 -20.13 51.15 22.01
CA PRO A 447 -20.28 51.31 23.47
C PRO A 447 -19.37 50.38 24.29
N TYR A 448 -19.07 49.19 23.76
CA TYR A 448 -18.37 48.12 24.48
C TYR A 448 -16.85 48.18 24.35
N ILE A 449 -16.33 48.92 23.36
CA ILE A 449 -14.89 49.10 23.15
C ILE A 449 -14.24 49.67 24.43
N ASN A 450 -14.84 50.71 25.00
CA ASN A 450 -14.35 51.34 26.23
C ASN A 450 -14.84 50.64 27.52
N SER A 451 -16.11 50.20 27.59
CA SER A 451 -16.63 49.59 28.84
C SER A 451 -16.09 48.19 29.12
N SER A 452 -15.76 47.44 28.06
CA SER A 452 -15.54 45.99 28.12
C SER A 452 -14.22 45.58 27.46
N VAL A 453 -13.93 45.96 26.22
CA VAL A 453 -12.70 45.52 25.51
C VAL A 453 -11.43 46.14 26.13
N ALA A 454 -11.39 47.46 26.33
CA ALA A 454 -10.27 48.13 27.00
C ALA A 454 -10.06 47.62 28.44
N ARG A 455 -11.16 47.32 29.15
CA ARG A 455 -11.12 46.71 30.48
C ARG A 455 -10.58 45.28 30.48
N THR A 456 -10.92 44.49 29.45
CA THR A 456 -10.38 43.15 29.22
C THR A 456 -8.87 43.21 29.03
N ALA A 457 -8.39 44.11 28.17
CA ALA A 457 -6.95 44.32 27.97
C ALA A 457 -6.24 44.72 29.28
N SER A 458 -6.85 45.60 30.07
CA SER A 458 -6.32 46.03 31.37
C SER A 458 -6.23 44.86 32.38
N GLN A 459 -7.26 44.01 32.46
CA GLN A 459 -7.26 42.84 33.35
C GLN A 459 -6.28 41.75 32.89
N ILE A 460 -6.22 41.43 31.61
CA ILE A 460 -5.26 40.45 31.07
C ILE A 460 -3.83 40.91 31.36
N VAL A 461 -3.47 42.13 30.98
CA VAL A 461 -2.12 42.69 31.23
C VAL A 461 -1.81 42.73 32.72
N GLY A 462 -2.74 43.22 33.56
CA GLY A 462 -2.54 43.31 35.00
C GLY A 462 -2.37 41.95 35.70
N TYR A 463 -3.00 40.90 35.17
CA TYR A 463 -2.80 39.53 35.63
C TYR A 463 -1.46 38.97 35.14
N THR A 464 -1.17 39.03 33.83
CA THR A 464 0.05 38.44 33.27
C THR A 464 1.31 39.12 33.79
N GLU A 465 1.32 40.44 34.02
CA GLU A 465 2.50 41.12 34.56
C GLU A 465 2.74 40.83 36.05
N TYR A 466 1.72 40.33 36.76
CA TYR A 466 1.84 39.88 38.16
C TYR A 466 2.21 38.40 38.28
N HIS A 467 1.63 37.53 37.43
CA HIS A 467 1.82 36.08 37.49
C HIS A 467 2.94 35.55 36.59
N SER A 468 3.11 36.14 35.40
CA SER A 468 4.06 35.70 34.36
C SER A 468 4.82 36.90 33.75
N PRO A 469 5.66 37.62 34.53
CA PRO A 469 6.18 38.94 34.16
C PRO A 469 6.87 38.97 32.79
N GLY A 470 6.36 39.80 31.89
CA GLY A 470 6.82 39.88 30.51
C GLY A 470 6.60 38.63 29.65
N TYR A 471 5.55 37.84 29.91
CA TYR A 471 4.98 36.89 28.94
C TYR A 471 4.50 37.63 27.69
N PHE A 472 3.70 38.69 27.86
CA PHE A 472 3.35 39.59 26.77
C PHE A 472 4.43 40.66 26.57
N ARG A 473 5.06 40.63 25.38
CA ARG A 473 6.17 41.54 24.99
C ARG A 473 5.82 42.52 23.88
N ARG A 474 4.69 42.29 23.21
CA ARG A 474 4.15 43.13 22.15
C ARG A 474 2.63 43.14 22.24
N TYR A 475 2.03 44.18 21.67
CA TYR A 475 0.60 44.36 21.64
C TYR A 475 0.19 44.74 20.22
N VAL A 476 -0.84 44.09 19.68
CA VAL A 476 -1.31 44.32 18.31
C VAL A 476 -2.81 44.61 18.35
N LEU A 477 -3.23 45.69 17.69
CA LEU A 477 -4.62 46.11 17.60
C LEU A 477 -5.02 46.28 16.14
N VAL A 478 -6.06 45.54 15.72
CA VAL A 478 -6.70 45.71 14.41
C VAL A 478 -8.15 46.15 14.62
N GLY A 479 -8.50 47.33 14.12
CA GLY A 479 -9.89 47.80 14.02
C GLY A 479 -10.44 47.52 12.63
N TYR A 480 -11.70 47.09 12.51
CA TYR A 480 -12.38 46.89 11.22
C TYR A 480 -13.86 47.30 11.30
N ALA A 481 -14.39 47.84 10.21
CA ALA A 481 -15.81 48.20 10.08
C ALA A 481 -16.18 48.46 8.61
N ASN A 482 -17.39 48.04 8.21
CA ASN A 482 -17.94 48.26 6.86
C ASN A 482 -17.01 47.72 5.75
N ASP A 483 -16.59 46.46 5.90
CA ASP A 483 -15.79 45.70 4.92
C ASP A 483 -14.38 46.27 4.66
N ALA A 484 -13.88 47.08 5.60
CA ALA A 484 -12.55 47.65 5.58
C ALA A 484 -11.87 47.60 6.94
N ILE A 485 -10.54 47.47 6.92
CA ILE A 485 -9.71 47.63 8.11
C ILE A 485 -9.62 49.12 8.43
N SER A 486 -10.16 49.53 9.58
CA SER A 486 -10.24 50.93 10.04
C SER A 486 -9.02 51.38 10.82
N PHE A 487 -8.26 50.44 11.42
CA PHE A 487 -7.05 50.71 12.19
C PHE A 487 -6.10 49.50 12.20
N ILE A 488 -4.78 49.74 12.16
CA ILE A 488 -3.75 48.76 12.54
C ILE A 488 -2.73 49.49 13.40
N GLY A 489 -2.33 48.91 14.53
CA GLY A 489 -1.25 49.41 15.37
C GLY A 489 -0.52 48.29 16.11
N GLU A 490 0.79 48.41 16.20
CA GLU A 490 1.67 47.55 17.01
C GLU A 490 2.37 48.40 18.08
N PHE A 491 2.51 47.88 19.30
CA PHE A 491 3.03 48.62 20.46
C PHE A 491 3.97 47.73 21.29
N ASP A 492 5.07 48.31 21.79
CA ASP A 492 5.93 47.69 22.81
C ASP A 492 5.36 47.87 24.24
N ASP A 493 4.47 48.86 24.45
CA ASP A 493 3.92 49.24 25.75
C ASP A 493 2.40 48.97 25.88
N SER A 494 2.01 48.44 27.03
CA SER A 494 0.62 48.03 27.30
C SER A 494 -0.32 49.20 27.58
N VAL A 495 0.19 50.34 28.07
CA VAL A 495 -0.61 51.55 28.32
C VAL A 495 -0.89 52.26 27.00
N GLN A 496 0.07 52.28 26.06
CA GLN A 496 -0.14 52.72 24.67
C GLN A 496 -1.20 51.86 23.96
N PHE A 497 -1.15 50.53 24.11
CA PHE A 497 -2.17 49.63 23.57
C PHE A 497 -3.57 49.87 24.17
N GLN A 498 -3.69 50.00 25.49
CA GLN A 498 -4.96 50.32 26.15
C GLN A 498 -5.52 51.68 25.71
N ASN A 499 -4.65 52.70 25.57
CA ASN A 499 -5.02 54.00 25.02
C ASN A 499 -5.44 53.91 23.54
N ALA A 500 -4.83 53.05 22.73
CA ALA A 500 -5.21 52.84 21.34
C ALA A 500 -6.60 52.20 21.22
N ILE A 501 -6.92 51.20 22.04
CA ILE A 501 -8.28 50.62 22.12
C ILE A 501 -9.31 51.72 22.44
N ALA A 502 -9.03 52.55 23.45
CA ALA A 502 -9.93 53.61 23.88
C ALA A 502 -10.22 54.69 22.82
N ASN A 503 -9.32 54.85 21.84
CA ASN A 503 -9.38 55.85 20.77
C ASN A 503 -9.61 55.25 19.36
N LEU A 504 -10.11 54.00 19.26
CA LEU A 504 -10.40 53.36 17.98
C LEU A 504 -11.41 54.17 17.12
N PRO A 505 -11.21 54.26 15.79
CA PRO A 505 -12.06 55.05 14.91
C PRO A 505 -13.43 54.38 14.69
N VAL A 506 -14.47 54.94 15.32
CA VAL A 506 -15.85 54.45 15.20
C VAL A 506 -16.48 54.91 13.89
N SER A 507 -16.95 53.95 13.08
CA SER A 507 -17.73 54.17 11.86
C SER A 507 -19.23 53.97 12.10
N GLN A 508 -20.09 54.68 11.38
CA GLN A 508 -21.53 54.35 11.39
C GLN A 508 -21.74 53.00 10.68
N SER A 509 -22.57 52.13 11.27
CA SER A 509 -22.94 50.85 10.65
C SER A 509 -23.76 51.07 9.39
N THR A 510 -23.49 50.28 8.35
CA THR A 510 -24.23 50.22 7.09
C THR A 510 -25.55 49.45 7.17
N ASN A 511 -25.97 49.04 8.38
CA ASN A 511 -27.09 48.16 8.73
C ASN A 511 -26.87 46.65 8.50
N ASN A 512 -25.69 46.25 8.04
CA ASN A 512 -25.35 44.84 7.88
C ASN A 512 -24.69 44.28 9.15
N CYS A 513 -25.07 43.05 9.51
CA CYS A 513 -24.55 42.30 10.67
C CYS A 513 -23.40 41.36 10.27
N SER A 514 -22.70 41.77 9.22
CA SER A 514 -21.59 41.11 8.56
C SER A 514 -20.49 42.16 8.30
N ASP A 515 -19.24 41.71 8.15
CA ASP A 515 -18.07 42.60 8.00
C ASP A 515 -16.84 41.81 7.52
N SER A 516 -15.75 42.48 7.12
CA SER A 516 -14.52 41.84 6.60
C SER A 516 -13.61 41.25 7.70
N LEU A 517 -14.13 40.29 8.46
CA LEU A 517 -13.42 39.68 9.60
C LEU A 517 -12.23 38.81 9.16
N TYR A 518 -12.29 38.07 8.04
CA TYR A 518 -11.15 37.26 7.61
C TYR A 518 -9.96 38.14 7.17
N ALA A 519 -10.20 39.30 6.57
CA ALA A 519 -9.18 40.31 6.28
C ALA A 519 -8.54 40.86 7.56
N ALA A 520 -9.36 41.21 8.56
CA ALA A 520 -8.88 41.74 9.84
C ALA A 520 -8.02 40.70 10.59
N LEU A 521 -8.44 39.43 10.61
CA LEU A 521 -7.66 38.32 11.15
C LEU A 521 -6.38 38.07 10.34
N SER A 522 -6.43 38.16 9.00
CA SER A 522 -5.24 38.01 8.15
C SER A 522 -4.22 39.12 8.40
N ALA A 523 -4.66 40.36 8.62
CA ALA A 523 -3.78 41.47 8.99
C ALA A 523 -3.16 41.26 10.38
N ALA A 524 -3.94 40.79 11.36
CA ALA A 524 -3.44 40.46 12.69
C ALA A 524 -2.37 39.33 12.65
N VAL A 525 -2.66 38.23 11.95
CA VAL A 525 -1.75 37.08 11.78
C VAL A 525 -0.47 37.45 11.01
N THR A 526 -0.54 38.40 10.08
CA THR A 526 0.62 38.81 9.25
C THR A 526 1.38 40.03 9.77
N SER A 527 1.01 40.57 10.93
CA SER A 527 1.73 41.65 11.64
C SER A 527 3.17 41.27 12.02
N GLU A 528 4.05 42.26 12.24
CA GLU A 528 5.46 42.00 12.56
C GLU A 528 5.58 41.25 13.90
N SER A 529 4.86 41.72 14.92
CA SER A 529 4.91 41.14 16.26
C SER A 529 4.34 39.73 16.34
N VAL A 530 3.37 39.34 15.48
CA VAL A 530 2.84 37.96 15.43
C VAL A 530 3.73 37.04 14.57
N ARG A 531 4.42 37.56 13.55
CA ARG A 531 5.47 36.81 12.85
C ARG A 531 6.68 36.54 13.75
N LEU A 532 7.03 37.51 14.60
CA LEU A 532 8.11 37.40 15.58
C LEU A 532 7.71 36.45 16.73
N PHE A 533 6.56 36.71 17.36
CA PHE A 533 5.98 35.87 18.41
C PHE A 533 4.84 35.02 17.84
N GLN A 534 5.23 33.99 17.09
CA GLN A 534 4.28 32.99 16.57
C GLN A 534 3.48 32.37 17.73
N ARG A 535 2.28 31.86 17.41
CA ARG A 535 1.34 31.28 18.39
C ARG A 535 0.80 32.25 19.45
N SER A 536 0.95 33.56 19.22
CA SER A 536 0.24 34.60 19.96
C SER A 536 -1.27 34.39 19.99
N PRO A 537 -1.94 34.41 21.16
CA PRO A 537 -3.39 34.30 21.20
C PRO A 537 -4.06 35.55 20.62
N ILE A 538 -4.97 35.34 19.67
CA ILE A 538 -5.77 36.38 19.01
C ILE A 538 -7.18 36.35 19.60
N PHE A 539 -7.63 37.50 20.09
CA PHE A 539 -9.00 37.70 20.57
C PHE A 539 -9.73 38.64 19.62
N SER A 540 -10.68 38.10 18.87
CA SER A 540 -11.60 38.88 18.04
C SER A 540 -12.87 39.19 18.83
N PHE A 541 -13.30 40.46 18.80
CA PHE A 541 -14.47 40.97 19.50
C PHE A 541 -15.41 41.66 18.50
N GLY A 542 -16.69 41.27 18.50
CA GLY A 542 -17.68 41.90 17.63
C GLY A 542 -19.12 41.38 17.82
N ASP A 543 -20.01 41.94 17.00
CA ASP A 543 -21.45 41.68 16.91
C ASP A 543 -21.84 41.29 15.47
N ASN A 544 -20.95 40.57 14.77
CA ASN A 544 -21.05 40.26 13.35
C ASN A 544 -20.54 38.86 12.96
N LEU A 545 -20.95 38.43 11.78
CA LEU A 545 -20.36 37.29 11.05
C LEU A 545 -19.37 37.80 9.97
N PRO A 546 -18.50 36.94 9.41
CA PRO A 546 -17.65 37.30 8.26
C PRO A 546 -18.44 37.40 6.95
N ASP A 547 -18.21 38.44 6.14
CA ASP A 547 -18.77 38.60 4.78
C ASP A 547 -17.70 38.49 3.66
N ASP A 548 -16.47 38.07 4.01
CA ASP A 548 -15.32 38.15 3.10
C ASP A 548 -14.66 36.79 2.76
N PRO A 549 -15.43 35.79 2.26
CA PRO A 549 -14.94 34.44 1.98
C PRO A 549 -13.79 34.38 0.96
N GLN A 550 -13.60 35.42 0.15
CA GLN A 550 -12.43 35.60 -0.73
C GLN A 550 -11.10 35.66 0.04
N ASN A 551 -11.10 36.19 1.26
CA ASN A 551 -9.89 36.33 2.09
C ASN A 551 -9.59 35.04 2.88
N ARG A 552 -10.56 34.11 2.99
CA ARG A 552 -10.44 32.87 3.76
C ARG A 552 -9.23 32.03 3.35
N ALA A 553 -8.96 31.88 2.06
CA ALA A 553 -7.83 31.07 1.58
C ALA A 553 -6.47 31.64 2.03
N ALA A 554 -6.27 32.96 1.90
CA ALA A 554 -5.06 33.66 2.32
C ALA A 554 -4.85 33.61 3.84
N LEU A 555 -5.94 33.68 4.60
CA LEU A 555 -5.92 33.46 6.05
C LEU A 555 -5.47 32.03 6.37
N TYR A 556 -6.12 30.99 5.83
CA TYR A 556 -5.78 29.60 6.14
C TYR A 556 -4.33 29.23 5.78
N GLU A 557 -3.78 29.75 4.68
CA GLU A 557 -2.36 29.63 4.35
C GLU A 557 -1.45 30.29 5.40
N SER A 558 -1.80 31.51 5.84
CA SER A 558 -1.06 32.23 6.89
C SER A 558 -1.13 31.52 8.25
N LEU A 559 -2.27 30.90 8.58
CA LEU A 559 -2.46 30.11 9.80
C LEU A 559 -1.59 28.85 9.83
N GLY A 560 -1.27 28.26 8.67
CA GLY A 560 -0.34 27.14 8.57
C GLY A 560 1.03 27.46 9.17
N TYR A 561 1.51 28.70 9.01
CA TYR A 561 2.75 29.20 9.62
C TYR A 561 2.56 29.66 11.07
N TYR A 562 1.46 30.36 11.37
CA TYR A 562 1.24 30.98 12.69
C TYR A 562 0.91 29.98 13.82
N GLN A 563 0.20 28.88 13.52
CA GLN A 563 -0.08 27.74 14.42
C GLN A 563 -0.66 28.09 15.83
N GLY A 564 -1.31 29.25 16.00
CA GLY A 564 -1.86 29.74 17.28
C GLY A 564 -3.39 29.81 17.36
N GLN A 565 -3.88 30.17 18.54
CA GLN A 565 -5.31 30.23 18.88
C GLN A 565 -5.99 31.54 18.45
N ILE A 566 -7.12 31.41 17.74
CA ILE A 566 -8.03 32.52 17.42
C ILE A 566 -9.37 32.32 18.14
N PHE A 567 -9.62 33.13 19.17
CA PHE A 567 -10.90 33.16 19.88
C PHE A 567 -11.80 34.23 19.25
N THR A 568 -12.94 33.81 18.69
CA THR A 568 -13.92 34.74 18.08
C THR A 568 -15.08 34.94 19.04
N ILE A 569 -15.00 35.99 19.85
CA ILE A 569 -15.94 36.32 20.92
C ILE A 569 -17.05 37.20 20.35
N LEU A 570 -18.25 36.64 20.27
CA LEU A 570 -19.43 37.24 19.68
C LEU A 570 -20.45 37.61 20.77
N THR A 571 -21.12 38.76 20.60
CA THR A 571 -22.13 39.24 21.56
C THR A 571 -23.28 39.97 20.87
N ASP A 572 -24.48 39.88 21.46
CA ASP A 572 -25.64 40.68 21.04
C ASP A 572 -25.41 42.19 21.23
N ALA A 573 -25.77 42.97 20.21
CA ALA A 573 -25.68 44.43 20.24
C ALA A 573 -26.93 45.06 20.87
N ALA A 574 -26.83 45.60 22.09
CA ALA A 574 -28.00 46.14 22.81
C ALA A 574 -28.59 47.45 22.23
N GLN A 575 -28.14 47.89 21.05
CA GLN A 575 -28.67 49.05 20.30
C GLN A 575 -28.81 48.82 18.78
N SER A 576 -28.72 47.57 18.29
CA SER A 576 -28.93 47.28 16.85
C SER A 576 -29.72 45.99 16.61
N ASN A 577 -30.18 45.78 15.38
CA ASN A 577 -30.92 44.58 14.99
C ASN A 577 -30.02 43.34 14.74
N CYS A 578 -28.73 43.39 15.12
CA CYS A 578 -27.80 42.29 14.91
C CYS A 578 -27.96 41.19 15.97
N ASN A 579 -28.88 40.28 15.65
CA ASN A 579 -29.03 38.95 16.25
C ASN A 579 -28.21 37.94 15.43
N ILE A 580 -27.35 37.15 16.06
CA ILE A 580 -26.46 36.21 15.38
C ILE A 580 -27.11 34.82 15.35
N ASP A 581 -27.51 34.35 14.16
CA ASP A 581 -27.97 32.97 14.00
C ASP A 581 -26.78 32.00 14.01
N THR A 582 -26.74 31.12 15.00
CA THR A 582 -25.71 30.09 15.18
C THR A 582 -25.84 28.92 14.19
N HIS A 583 -26.91 28.87 13.39
CA HIS A 583 -27.12 27.87 12.34
C HIS A 583 -26.66 28.36 10.95
N ASN A 584 -26.32 29.64 10.80
CA ASN A 584 -25.86 30.20 9.54
C ASN A 584 -24.51 29.60 9.11
N LEU A 585 -24.29 29.56 7.79
CA LEU A 585 -23.08 28.98 7.20
C LEU A 585 -21.82 29.70 7.67
N GLU A 586 -21.89 31.01 7.82
CA GLU A 586 -20.79 31.89 8.21
C GLU A 586 -20.36 31.63 9.67
N TYR A 587 -21.33 31.36 10.56
CA TYR A 587 -21.04 30.92 11.94
C TYR A 587 -20.40 29.52 11.96
N ARG A 588 -20.87 28.60 11.10
CA ARG A 588 -20.26 27.28 10.96
C ARG A 588 -18.82 27.35 10.41
N GLU A 589 -18.54 28.26 9.49
CA GLU A 589 -17.19 28.51 8.98
C GLU A 589 -16.27 29.20 10.02
N LEU A 590 -16.79 30.05 10.92
CA LEU A 590 -16.06 30.48 12.11
C LEU A 590 -15.72 29.30 13.04
N ARG A 591 -16.63 28.34 13.21
CA ARG A 591 -16.35 27.13 13.98
C ARG A 591 -15.32 26.21 13.31
N ARG A 592 -15.29 26.13 11.98
CA ARG A 592 -14.22 25.47 11.20
C ARG A 592 -12.86 26.18 11.33
N LEU A 593 -12.85 27.51 11.38
CA LEU A 593 -11.65 28.30 11.70
C LEU A 593 -11.14 28.01 13.12
N ALA A 594 -12.04 27.93 14.10
CA ALA A 594 -11.72 27.57 15.48
C ALA A 594 -11.20 26.12 15.61
N GLN A 595 -11.67 25.19 14.76
CA GLN A 595 -11.19 23.82 14.68
C GLN A 595 -9.70 23.76 14.28
N PHE A 596 -9.31 24.45 13.21
CA PHE A 596 -7.92 24.46 12.74
C PHE A 596 -6.98 25.21 13.70
N THR A 597 -7.44 26.33 14.27
CA THR A 597 -6.62 27.21 15.12
C THR A 597 -6.52 26.77 16.59
N HIS A 598 -7.28 25.77 17.04
CA HIS A 598 -7.44 25.44 18.48
C HIS A 598 -8.12 26.53 19.31
N GLY A 599 -8.61 27.60 18.68
CA GLY A 599 -9.50 28.56 19.32
C GLY A 599 -10.91 27.99 19.53
N LEU A 600 -11.85 28.89 19.85
CA LEU A 600 -13.28 28.62 20.02
C LEU A 600 -14.10 29.82 19.50
N VAL A 601 -15.42 29.65 19.37
CA VAL A 601 -16.36 30.73 19.06
C VAL A 601 -17.32 30.99 20.24
N PRO A 602 -16.88 31.67 21.31
CA PRO A 602 -17.76 32.09 22.40
C PRO A 602 -18.90 33.00 21.91
N TYR A 603 -20.13 32.70 22.33
CA TYR A 603 -21.29 33.55 22.10
C TYR A 603 -22.03 33.80 23.43
N LEU A 604 -22.11 35.08 23.82
CA LEU A 604 -22.43 35.46 25.20
C LEU A 604 -23.09 36.84 25.35
N PRO A 605 -23.83 37.09 26.44
CA PRO A 605 -24.34 38.42 26.79
C PRO A 605 -23.21 39.43 27.03
N VAL A 606 -23.30 40.60 26.40
CA VAL A 606 -22.21 41.59 26.34
C VAL A 606 -21.75 42.13 27.71
N ASN A 607 -22.62 42.08 28.72
CA ASN A 607 -22.28 42.42 30.11
C ASN A 607 -21.30 41.44 30.77
N ASN A 608 -21.08 40.26 30.19
CA ASN A 608 -20.13 39.24 30.65
C ASN A 608 -18.92 39.08 29.71
N LEU A 609 -18.79 39.91 28.66
CA LEU A 609 -17.67 39.86 27.70
C LEU A 609 -16.32 39.93 28.43
N THR A 610 -16.18 40.90 29.33
CA THR A 610 -14.94 41.17 30.06
C THR A 610 -14.47 39.98 30.87
N ASP A 611 -15.33 39.44 31.74
CA ASP A 611 -14.97 38.34 32.63
C ASP A 611 -14.75 37.04 31.83
N THR A 612 -15.53 36.79 30.78
CA THR A 612 -15.38 35.58 29.96
C THR A 612 -14.10 35.60 29.13
N ALA A 613 -13.80 36.72 28.48
CA ALA A 613 -12.56 36.88 27.72
C ALA A 613 -11.31 36.79 28.63
N PHE A 614 -11.39 37.33 29.85
CA PHE A 614 -10.35 37.21 30.86
C PHE A 614 -10.14 35.75 31.33
N ASN A 615 -11.22 35.01 31.61
CA ASN A 615 -11.15 33.59 31.99
C ASN A 615 -10.62 32.70 30.85
N ILE A 616 -10.95 32.99 29.58
CA ILE A 616 -10.37 32.29 28.42
C ILE A 616 -8.86 32.61 28.31
N ALA A 617 -8.48 33.89 28.41
CA ALA A 617 -7.09 34.31 28.23
C ALA A 617 -6.14 33.71 29.29
N THR A 618 -6.52 33.80 30.57
CA THR A 618 -5.79 33.16 31.68
C THR A 618 -5.88 31.64 31.62
N GLY A 619 -6.99 31.10 31.11
CA GLY A 619 -7.19 29.67 30.84
C GLY A 619 -6.31 29.07 29.73
N VAL A 620 -5.61 29.88 28.93
CA VAL A 620 -4.66 29.43 27.88
C VAL A 620 -3.22 29.95 28.06
N GLU A 621 -2.97 30.73 29.11
CA GLU A 621 -1.66 31.33 29.40
C GLU A 621 -0.61 30.26 29.75
N GLY A 622 0.45 30.13 28.93
CA GLY A 622 1.48 29.10 29.13
C GLY A 622 0.97 27.65 28.98
N MET A 623 -0.18 27.45 28.33
CA MET A 623 -0.83 26.14 28.22
C MET A 623 -0.51 25.40 26.92
N ALA A 624 -0.20 24.12 27.03
CA ALA A 624 -0.13 23.19 25.90
C ALA A 624 -1.48 22.46 25.73
N SER A 625 -1.85 22.10 24.49
CA SER A 625 -3.08 21.34 24.25
C SER A 625 -2.85 19.84 24.50
N LEU A 626 -3.64 19.27 25.42
CA LEU A 626 -3.61 17.85 25.80
C LEU A 626 -4.61 17.03 24.99
N ALA A 627 -5.79 17.62 24.72
CA ALA A 627 -6.83 17.06 23.86
C ALA A 627 -7.69 18.17 23.26
N THR A 628 -8.38 17.85 22.17
CA THR A 628 -9.35 18.73 21.51
C THR A 628 -10.36 17.86 20.77
N ASN A 629 -11.59 18.32 20.60
CA ASN A 629 -12.53 17.74 19.64
C ASN A 629 -13.59 18.74 19.18
N ASP A 630 -14.16 18.52 18.00
CA ASP A 630 -15.13 19.42 17.36
C ASP A 630 -16.25 18.62 16.71
N PHE A 631 -17.47 18.83 17.20
CA PHE A 631 -18.69 18.22 16.68
C PHE A 631 -19.51 19.33 16.00
N VAL A 632 -19.30 19.45 14.69
CA VAL A 632 -19.79 20.60 13.91
C VAL A 632 -21.32 20.62 13.83
N ASP A 633 -21.97 19.46 13.76
CA ASP A 633 -23.44 19.36 13.60
C ASP A 633 -24.18 18.92 14.88
N GLN A 634 -23.71 17.92 15.64
CA GLN A 634 -24.37 17.46 16.89
C GLN A 634 -23.36 16.95 17.93
N CYS A 635 -23.42 17.48 19.15
CA CYS A 635 -22.57 17.07 20.28
C CYS A 635 -22.82 15.62 20.74
N SER A 636 -24.06 15.14 20.56
CA SER A 636 -24.52 13.78 20.92
C SER A 636 -23.92 12.66 20.05
N LEU A 637 -23.30 12.99 18.92
CA LEU A 637 -22.55 12.06 18.07
C LEU A 637 -21.12 11.78 18.59
N GLY A 638 -20.66 12.53 19.60
CA GLY A 638 -19.32 12.41 20.14
C GLY A 638 -19.08 11.13 20.94
N THR A 639 -17.82 10.68 20.97
CA THR A 639 -17.38 9.58 21.84
C THR A 639 -17.62 9.93 23.30
N LYS A 640 -18.45 9.13 24.01
CA LYS A 640 -18.89 9.37 25.39
C LYS A 640 -17.75 9.71 26.37
N TYR A 641 -16.57 9.16 26.14
CA TYR A 641 -15.35 9.48 26.88
C TYR A 641 -14.23 9.85 25.91
N THR A 642 -13.47 10.90 26.24
CA THR A 642 -12.21 11.27 25.59
C THR A 642 -11.09 11.18 26.63
N THR A 643 -10.01 10.47 26.32
CA THR A 643 -8.80 10.37 27.16
C THR A 643 -7.87 11.56 26.96
N PHE A 644 -7.25 12.05 28.04
CA PHE A 644 -6.10 12.96 27.98
C PHE A 644 -5.06 12.66 29.08
N PHE A 645 -3.77 12.83 28.79
CA PHE A 645 -2.69 12.57 29.77
C PHE A 645 -2.24 13.84 30.51
N VAL A 646 -1.95 13.69 31.80
CA VAL A 646 -1.32 14.69 32.70
C VAL A 646 0.10 14.21 33.05
N ASP A 647 1.10 15.01 32.67
CA ASP A 647 2.54 14.67 32.72
C ASP A 647 3.33 15.34 33.87
N ASP A 648 4.67 15.16 33.92
CA ASP A 648 5.52 15.70 35.00
C ASP A 648 5.59 17.23 35.10
N ALA A 649 5.17 17.96 34.07
CA ALA A 649 5.14 19.42 34.03
C ALA A 649 3.73 20.01 34.21
N THR A 650 2.68 19.19 34.16
CA THR A 650 1.28 19.66 34.14
C THR A 650 0.70 19.82 35.55
N GLY A 651 0.63 21.07 36.04
CA GLY A 651 0.10 21.40 37.38
C GLY A 651 -1.37 21.88 37.43
N LEU A 652 -1.88 22.43 36.34
CA LEU A 652 -3.23 22.96 36.17
C LEU A 652 -3.77 22.50 34.82
N VAL A 653 -5.02 22.03 34.78
CA VAL A 653 -5.75 21.74 33.55
C VAL A 653 -6.97 22.63 33.43
N THR A 654 -7.18 23.21 32.25
CA THR A 654 -8.37 23.99 31.90
C THR A 654 -9.09 23.34 30.74
N VAL A 655 -10.38 23.03 30.92
CA VAL A 655 -11.29 22.63 29.84
C VAL A 655 -12.06 23.87 29.40
N LEU A 656 -11.90 24.25 28.14
CA LEU A 656 -12.69 25.28 27.47
C LEU A 656 -13.66 24.58 26.51
N ALA A 657 -14.94 24.93 26.54
CA ALA A 657 -15.92 24.40 25.60
C ALA A 657 -16.96 25.44 25.16
N THR A 658 -17.54 25.21 23.98
CA THR A 658 -18.69 25.96 23.47
C THR A 658 -19.79 25.00 23.00
N GLY A 659 -21.04 25.30 23.34
CA GLY A 659 -22.24 24.53 23.01
C GLY A 659 -23.37 24.80 24.00
N ASP A 660 -24.61 24.46 23.64
CA ASP A 660 -25.78 24.79 24.47
C ASP A 660 -26.04 23.72 25.54
N ASN A 661 -26.11 24.14 26.81
CA ASN A 661 -26.36 23.29 27.98
C ASN A 661 -25.38 22.10 28.08
N LEU A 662 -24.07 22.38 28.03
CA LEU A 662 -23.06 21.34 28.21
C LEU A 662 -22.91 20.93 29.67
N ASN A 663 -23.09 19.63 29.94
CA ASN A 663 -22.60 18.97 31.14
C ASN A 663 -21.18 18.44 30.86
N ILE A 664 -20.21 18.87 31.67
CA ILE A 664 -18.79 18.55 31.54
C ILE A 664 -18.34 17.81 32.79
N THR A 665 -17.79 16.61 32.63
CA THR A 665 -17.36 15.75 33.74
C THR A 665 -15.94 15.24 33.49
N VAL A 666 -15.03 15.44 34.43
CA VAL A 666 -13.65 14.92 34.38
C VAL A 666 -13.49 13.84 35.45
N MET A 667 -12.93 12.69 35.07
CA MET A 667 -12.63 11.58 35.99
C MET A 667 -11.12 11.30 36.01
N SER A 668 -10.62 11.05 37.21
CA SER A 668 -9.23 10.77 37.55
C SER A 668 -8.82 9.33 37.22
N VAL A 669 -7.51 9.05 37.26
CA VAL A 669 -6.87 7.74 37.07
C VAL A 669 -7.44 6.62 37.96
N ASP A 670 -8.02 6.98 39.10
CA ASP A 670 -8.65 6.09 40.09
C ASP A 670 -10.18 5.96 39.89
N GLY A 671 -10.73 6.55 38.82
CA GLY A 671 -12.16 6.58 38.52
C GLY A 671 -12.95 7.60 39.33
N THR A 672 -12.32 8.44 40.16
CA THR A 672 -13.03 9.48 40.92
C THR A 672 -13.40 10.65 40.02
N THR A 673 -14.65 11.12 40.11
CA THR A 673 -15.08 12.36 39.43
C THR A 673 -14.52 13.58 40.15
N LEU A 674 -13.78 14.42 39.41
CA LEU A 674 -13.22 15.66 39.94
C LEU A 674 -14.24 16.79 39.97
N THR A 675 -14.24 17.54 41.08
CA THR A 675 -14.86 18.87 41.16
C THR A 675 -13.90 19.93 40.61
N PRO A 676 -14.33 20.86 39.75
CA PRO A 676 -13.47 21.95 39.30
C PRO A 676 -13.08 22.88 40.46
N SER A 677 -11.84 23.37 40.46
CA SER A 677 -11.35 24.35 41.43
C SER A 677 -11.91 25.76 41.17
N SER A 678 -12.23 26.05 39.91
CA SER A 678 -12.99 27.22 39.47
C SER A 678 -13.74 26.88 38.17
N TYR A 679 -14.90 27.49 37.99
CA TYR A 679 -15.68 27.38 36.75
C TYR A 679 -16.32 28.73 36.40
N HIS A 680 -16.50 28.99 35.11
CA HIS A 680 -17.17 30.17 34.57
C HIS A 680 -18.01 29.75 33.36
N ASN A 681 -19.33 29.81 33.51
CA ASN A 681 -20.31 29.37 32.53
C ASN A 681 -21.22 30.55 32.15
N VAL A 682 -21.18 30.99 30.90
CA VAL A 682 -21.90 32.17 30.40
C VAL A 682 -22.28 31.97 28.92
N GLY A 683 -23.54 32.18 28.57
CA GLY A 683 -24.02 31.98 27.20
C GLY A 683 -23.85 30.52 26.78
N ASN A 684 -23.26 30.28 25.61
CA ASN A 684 -22.86 28.93 25.17
C ASN A 684 -21.47 28.51 25.68
N THR A 685 -20.80 29.31 26.51
CA THR A 685 -19.36 29.21 26.79
C THR A 685 -19.11 28.68 28.20
N HIS A 686 -18.23 27.67 28.28
CA HIS A 686 -17.92 26.93 29.48
C HIS A 686 -16.40 26.91 29.72
N VAL A 687 -15.97 27.31 30.91
CA VAL A 687 -14.57 27.29 31.38
C VAL A 687 -14.51 26.53 32.70
N TYR A 688 -13.73 25.46 32.77
CA TYR A 688 -13.56 24.62 33.97
C TYR A 688 -12.07 24.41 34.23
N SER A 689 -11.57 24.79 35.41
CA SER A 689 -10.18 24.56 35.81
C SER A 689 -10.07 23.53 36.93
N PHE A 690 -9.01 22.73 36.89
CA PHE A 690 -8.72 21.65 37.83
C PHE A 690 -7.25 21.71 38.26
N ASN A 691 -7.01 21.69 39.57
CA ASN A 691 -5.69 21.73 40.18
C ASN A 691 -5.41 20.47 41.02
N THR A 692 -4.19 20.33 41.56
CA THR A 692 -3.78 19.20 42.42
C THR A 692 -4.02 17.81 41.79
N LEU A 693 -3.64 17.69 40.51
CA LEU A 693 -3.83 16.49 39.71
C LEU A 693 -2.77 15.41 40.01
N LEU A 694 -3.16 14.14 39.87
CA LEU A 694 -2.24 13.01 39.77
C LEU A 694 -1.71 12.92 38.34
N LYS A 695 -0.57 12.24 38.15
CA LYS A 695 -0.03 11.97 36.80
C LYS A 695 -0.71 10.74 36.20
N GLY A 696 -0.98 10.76 34.90
CA GLY A 696 -1.58 9.64 34.17
C GLY A 696 -2.76 10.05 33.27
N ASN A 697 -3.61 9.08 32.94
CA ASN A 697 -4.71 9.22 31.99
C ASN A 697 -6.02 9.64 32.67
N TYR A 698 -6.66 10.69 32.16
CA TYR A 698 -7.92 11.25 32.62
C TYR A 698 -9.02 11.05 31.58
N LEU A 699 -10.26 10.82 32.04
CA LEU A 699 -11.44 10.67 31.18
C LEU A 699 -12.31 11.92 31.24
N LEU A 700 -12.46 12.59 30.11
CA LEU A 700 -13.41 13.68 29.89
C LEU A 700 -14.71 13.11 29.28
N GLN A 701 -15.84 13.32 29.95
CA GLN A 701 -17.17 13.16 29.39
C GLN A 701 -17.77 14.56 29.15
N ILE A 702 -18.33 14.77 27.96
CA ILE A 702 -19.14 15.94 27.60
C ILE A 702 -20.46 15.44 27.02
N SER A 703 -21.56 16.06 27.42
CA SER A 703 -22.90 15.77 26.88
C SER A 703 -23.75 17.03 26.88
N ALA A 704 -24.50 17.26 25.80
CA ALA A 704 -25.50 18.33 25.70
C ALA A 704 -26.92 17.77 25.92
N ASP A 705 -27.81 18.56 26.51
CA ASP A 705 -29.22 18.19 26.71
C ASP A 705 -30.06 18.25 25.41
N GLN A 706 -29.48 18.72 24.30
CA GLN A 706 -30.12 18.85 23.00
C GLN A 706 -29.17 18.39 21.87
N ASN A 707 -29.71 18.18 20.66
CA ASN A 707 -28.90 17.98 19.45
C ASN A 707 -28.33 19.31 18.93
N SER A 708 -27.72 20.10 19.81
CA SER A 708 -26.89 21.26 19.49
C SER A 708 -25.46 20.79 19.17
N PRO A 709 -24.69 21.54 18.37
CA PRO A 709 -23.30 21.23 18.10
C PRO A 709 -22.38 21.75 19.22
N CYS A 710 -21.18 21.19 19.36
CA CYS A 710 -20.23 21.61 20.40
C CYS A 710 -18.76 21.50 19.98
N GLN A 711 -17.87 22.21 20.69
CA GLN A 711 -16.41 22.16 20.51
C GLN A 711 -15.74 22.23 21.88
N PHE A 712 -14.62 21.53 22.08
CA PHE A 712 -13.83 21.65 23.31
C PHE A 712 -12.32 21.59 23.09
N ARG A 713 -11.60 22.21 24.02
CA ARG A 713 -10.14 22.22 24.15
C ARG A 713 -9.78 21.84 25.59
N VAL A 714 -8.86 20.90 25.77
CA VAL A 714 -8.24 20.58 27.05
C VAL A 714 -6.82 21.11 27.02
N TYR A 715 -6.56 22.07 27.91
CA TYR A 715 -5.30 22.77 28.05
C TYR A 715 -4.63 22.37 29.37
N GLY A 716 -3.31 22.18 29.34
CA GLY A 716 -2.51 21.86 30.52
C GLY A 716 -1.32 22.81 30.65
N SER A 717 -1.08 23.34 31.84
CA SER A 717 -0.01 24.30 32.11
C SER A 717 1.34 23.59 31.99
N SER A 718 2.04 23.73 30.87
CA SER A 718 3.22 22.90 30.61
C SER A 718 4.16 23.50 29.57
N LYS A 719 5.44 23.52 29.93
CA LYS A 719 6.57 23.87 29.06
C LYS A 719 6.75 22.96 27.84
N TYR A 720 6.18 21.75 27.85
CA TYR A 720 6.27 20.81 26.74
C TYR A 720 5.29 21.20 25.61
N GLU A 721 5.59 22.28 24.88
CA GLU A 721 4.78 22.69 23.73
C GLU A 721 5.19 21.91 22.46
N MET A 722 4.19 21.50 21.66
CA MET A 722 4.40 20.71 20.44
C MET A 722 4.46 21.57 19.18
N PHE A 723 5.44 21.30 18.33
CA PHE A 723 5.55 21.80 16.96
C PHE A 723 5.44 20.63 15.98
N VAL A 724 4.73 20.85 14.87
CA VAL A 724 4.45 19.85 13.84
C VAL A 724 4.71 20.45 12.45
N GLY A 725 5.01 19.57 11.50
CA GLY A 725 5.25 19.88 10.10
C GLY A 725 5.36 18.59 9.28
N THR A 726 5.83 18.73 8.05
CA THR A 726 6.05 17.65 7.09
C THR A 726 7.40 17.80 6.40
N SER A 727 8.04 16.68 6.07
CA SER A 727 9.31 16.62 5.37
C SER A 727 9.25 15.65 4.19
N ASP A 728 9.95 15.96 3.10
CA ASP A 728 10.01 15.13 1.91
C ASP A 728 11.20 14.13 1.95
N GLY A 729 11.88 13.99 3.10
CA GLY A 729 12.93 12.98 3.28
C GLY A 729 13.66 13.04 4.63
N LEU A 730 14.26 11.91 5.03
CA LEU A 730 14.75 11.66 6.40
C LEU A 730 15.69 12.76 6.97
N THR A 731 16.65 13.22 6.15
CA THR A 731 17.68 14.22 6.53
C THR A 731 17.26 15.67 6.27
N THR A 732 16.05 15.90 5.76
CA THR A 732 15.44 17.22 5.61
C THR A 732 14.63 17.54 6.86
N ASP A 733 14.96 18.64 7.54
CA ASP A 733 14.39 18.98 8.85
C ASP A 733 12.88 19.23 8.76
N ILE A 734 12.47 20.17 7.90
CA ILE A 734 11.08 20.40 7.50
C ILE A 734 11.05 20.87 6.04
N SER A 735 10.08 20.38 5.27
CA SER A 735 9.75 20.88 3.93
C SER A 735 8.58 21.86 3.97
N ARG A 736 7.49 21.52 4.68
CA ARG A 736 6.25 22.32 4.74
C ARG A 736 5.57 22.24 6.11
N LYS A 737 4.86 23.32 6.46
CA LYS A 737 4.07 23.42 7.71
C LYS A 737 2.79 22.58 7.71
N GLN A 738 2.31 22.19 6.54
CA GLN A 738 1.06 21.42 6.33
C GLN A 738 1.28 20.46 5.16
N PRO A 739 0.70 19.25 5.19
CA PRO A 739 0.76 18.31 4.08
C PRO A 739 -0.01 18.84 2.88
N ARG A 740 0.46 18.53 1.67
CA ARG A 740 -0.29 18.74 0.43
C ARG A 740 -1.16 17.50 0.12
N PRO A 741 -2.38 17.67 -0.41
CA PRO A 741 -3.19 16.55 -0.88
C PRO A 741 -2.47 15.71 -1.94
N PHE A 742 -2.61 14.39 -1.82
CA PHE A 742 -2.05 13.36 -2.74
C PHE A 742 -0.52 13.36 -2.90
N GLN A 743 0.22 13.94 -1.94
CA GLN A 743 1.68 13.83 -1.89
C GLN A 743 2.12 12.99 -0.69
N VAL A 744 3.14 12.16 -0.90
CA VAL A 744 3.81 11.37 0.14
C VAL A 744 4.76 12.30 0.91
N THR A 745 4.59 12.39 2.23
CA THR A 745 5.47 13.18 3.11
C THR A 745 5.63 12.49 4.46
N ASN A 746 6.79 12.60 5.10
CA ASN A 746 6.93 12.17 6.49
C ASN A 746 6.39 13.27 7.42
N ILE A 747 5.58 12.91 8.42
CA ILE A 747 5.28 13.85 9.51
C ILE A 747 6.54 14.07 10.34
N VAL A 748 6.79 15.31 10.74
CA VAL A 748 7.89 15.67 11.65
C VAL A 748 7.37 16.45 12.85
N ALA A 749 7.95 16.21 14.04
CA ALA A 749 7.52 16.85 15.28
C ALA A 749 8.68 17.26 16.19
N ARG A 750 8.40 18.22 17.08
CA ARG A 750 9.28 18.68 18.17
C ARG A 750 8.42 18.84 19.43
N LEU A 751 8.94 18.38 20.57
CA LEU A 751 8.49 18.83 21.89
C LEU A 751 9.58 19.71 22.49
N ASN A 752 9.23 20.92 22.91
CA ASN A 752 10.15 21.81 23.59
C ASN A 752 10.45 21.33 25.02
N GLU A 753 11.66 21.61 25.50
CA GLU A 753 12.08 21.50 26.93
C GLU A 753 11.94 20.11 27.58
N VAL A 754 11.62 19.07 26.81
CA VAL A 754 11.71 17.66 27.19
C VAL A 754 13.19 17.27 27.20
N VAL A 755 13.66 16.73 28.33
CA VAL A 755 15.06 16.29 28.49
C VAL A 755 15.11 14.77 28.38
N PHE A 756 15.52 14.28 27.21
CA PHE A 756 15.76 12.86 26.96
C PHE A 756 17.09 12.42 27.58
N ARG A 757 17.16 11.18 28.09
CA ARG A 757 18.41 10.61 28.65
C ARG A 757 19.34 10.04 27.58
N ASN A 758 18.76 9.42 26.57
CA ASN A 758 19.46 8.68 25.52
C ASN A 758 18.56 8.69 24.27
N PRO A 759 19.04 9.12 23.09
CA PRO A 759 18.28 9.08 21.83
C PRO A 759 17.64 7.71 21.54
N GLY A 760 18.37 6.62 21.77
CA GLY A 760 17.91 5.25 21.53
C GLY A 760 16.93 4.68 22.56
N GLU A 761 16.45 5.48 23.52
CA GLU A 761 15.43 5.09 24.53
C GLU A 761 14.13 5.91 24.39
N ILE A 762 14.01 6.77 23.37
CA ILE A 762 12.85 7.65 23.22
C ILE A 762 11.72 6.93 22.47
N PHE A 763 10.69 6.52 23.21
CA PHE A 763 9.42 6.11 22.62
C PHE A 763 8.64 7.34 22.17
N ALA A 764 8.31 7.40 20.88
CA ALA A 764 7.45 8.40 20.26
C ALA A 764 6.45 7.72 19.33
N GLU A 765 5.18 8.11 19.40
CA GLU A 765 4.09 7.60 18.55
C GLU A 765 3.24 8.78 18.08
N VAL A 766 2.88 8.82 16.79
CA VAL A 766 1.90 9.77 16.25
C VAL A 766 0.65 9.03 15.80
N VAL A 767 -0.52 9.61 16.12
CA VAL A 767 -1.82 9.17 15.63
C VAL A 767 -2.52 10.36 14.98
N VAL A 768 -2.80 10.26 13.69
CA VAL A 768 -3.55 11.25 12.91
C VAL A 768 -4.97 10.77 12.71
N TRP A 769 -5.94 11.62 13.03
CA TRP A 769 -7.36 11.27 12.99
C TRP A 769 -8.23 12.46 12.60
N THR A 770 -9.45 12.19 12.15
CA THR A 770 -10.51 13.20 11.98
C THR A 770 -11.85 12.65 12.47
N ASN A 771 -12.93 13.40 12.35
CA ASN A 771 -14.29 12.92 12.65
C ASN A 771 -15.06 12.72 11.34
N ASP A 772 -15.74 11.58 11.20
CA ASP A 772 -16.70 11.39 10.11
C ASP A 772 -17.86 12.39 10.23
N ILE A 773 -18.12 13.13 9.15
CA ILE A 773 -19.08 14.24 9.11
C ILE A 773 -20.56 13.82 9.20
N ARG A 774 -20.88 12.51 9.14
CA ARG A 774 -22.27 12.00 9.22
C ARG A 774 -22.59 11.34 10.55
N THR A 775 -21.59 10.77 11.20
CA THR A 775 -21.71 9.94 12.39
C THR A 775 -20.98 10.51 13.62
N GLY A 776 -20.13 11.53 13.43
CA GLY A 776 -19.30 12.14 14.48
C GLY A 776 -18.21 11.23 15.05
N GLN A 777 -18.07 10.00 14.54
CA GLN A 777 -17.11 9.04 15.05
C GLN A 777 -15.68 9.39 14.61
N ARG A 778 -14.71 9.16 15.51
CA ARG A 778 -13.29 9.33 15.20
C ARG A 778 -12.85 8.28 14.17
N HIS A 779 -12.36 8.76 13.03
CA HIS A 779 -11.69 7.96 12.01
C HIS A 779 -10.17 8.18 12.10
N VAL A 780 -9.40 7.13 12.36
CA VAL A 780 -7.93 7.19 12.32
C VAL A 780 -7.50 7.14 10.85
N LEU A 781 -6.71 8.13 10.44
CA LEU A 781 -6.20 8.26 9.06
C LEU A 781 -4.81 7.64 8.92
N TYR A 782 -4.01 7.67 9.99
CA TYR A 782 -2.63 7.20 10.01
C TYR A 782 -2.13 7.06 11.45
N ALA A 783 -1.26 6.09 11.73
CA ALA A 783 -0.56 5.96 13.00
C ALA A 783 0.81 5.32 12.77
N ALA A 784 1.86 5.82 13.44
CA ALA A 784 3.23 5.34 13.26
C ALA A 784 4.14 5.64 14.46
N ASN A 785 5.20 4.85 14.59
CA ASN A 785 6.29 5.10 15.53
C ASN A 785 7.23 6.19 15.00
N GLY A 786 7.83 6.95 15.92
CA GLY A 786 8.73 8.06 15.62
C GLY A 786 10.19 7.74 15.89
N ASN A 787 11.05 7.99 14.91
CA ASN A 787 12.50 7.94 15.07
C ASN A 787 13.05 9.30 15.52
N TYR A 788 14.02 9.29 16.42
CA TYR A 788 14.75 10.50 16.83
C TYR A 788 15.68 10.98 15.72
N ARG A 789 15.86 12.30 15.63
CA ARG A 789 16.82 12.94 14.73
C ARG A 789 17.68 13.96 15.47
N ASP A 790 19.00 13.84 15.28
CA ASP A 790 20.03 14.70 15.85
C ASP A 790 20.33 15.90 14.92
N SER A 791 20.75 17.02 15.51
CA SER A 791 20.98 18.32 14.88
C SER A 791 19.80 18.93 14.09
N CYS A 792 18.66 18.24 13.99
CA CYS A 792 17.39 18.77 13.46
C CYS A 792 16.69 19.66 14.50
N ASP A 793 15.97 20.69 14.08
CA ASP A 793 15.02 21.39 14.94
C ASP A 793 13.78 20.52 15.22
N TYR A 794 13.31 19.75 14.24
CA TYR A 794 12.23 18.80 14.41
C TYR A 794 12.81 17.43 14.82
N HIS A 795 12.92 17.23 16.15
CA HIS A 795 13.56 16.09 16.80
C HIS A 795 12.98 14.71 16.44
N PHE A 796 11.76 14.63 15.90
CA PHE A 796 11.09 13.38 15.54
C PHE A 796 10.68 13.36 14.07
N ILE A 797 10.82 12.18 13.45
CA ILE A 797 10.25 11.86 12.15
C ILE A 797 9.46 10.55 12.23
N PHE A 798 8.32 10.51 11.55
CA PHE A 798 7.45 9.34 11.45
C PHE A 798 7.50 8.76 10.02
N GLU A 799 6.82 7.64 9.80
CA GLU A 799 6.70 6.97 8.50
C GLU A 799 5.97 7.83 7.44
N GLU A 800 5.67 7.25 6.28
CA GLU A 800 5.07 7.97 5.15
C GLU A 800 3.58 8.26 5.38
N PHE A 801 3.21 9.54 5.31
CA PHE A 801 1.84 10.02 5.40
C PHE A 801 1.40 10.66 4.08
N ILE A 802 0.20 10.28 3.63
CA ILE A 802 -0.48 10.85 2.47
C ILE A 802 -1.82 11.41 2.94
N CYS A 803 -2.11 12.69 2.66
CA CYS A 803 -3.48 13.17 2.81
C CYS A 803 -4.29 12.94 1.53
N THR A 804 -5.43 12.26 1.67
CA THR A 804 -6.30 11.82 0.57
C THR A 804 -7.42 12.79 0.22
N GLU A 805 -7.61 13.87 0.98
CA GLU A 805 -8.68 14.86 0.78
C GLU A 805 -8.11 16.29 0.72
N ARG A 806 -8.78 17.18 -0.01
CA ARG A 806 -8.38 18.60 -0.12
C ARG A 806 -9.09 19.43 0.94
N ASP A 807 -8.36 20.33 1.60
CA ASP A 807 -8.87 21.26 2.63
C ASP A 807 -9.60 20.59 3.82
N SER A 808 -9.40 19.28 4.00
CA SER A 808 -9.86 18.52 5.15
C SER A 808 -8.99 18.85 6.38
N ILE A 809 -9.65 18.99 7.54
CA ILE A 809 -8.99 19.23 8.82
C ILE A 809 -8.84 17.90 9.55
N PHE A 810 -7.65 17.68 10.11
CA PHE A 810 -7.30 16.51 10.88
C PHE A 810 -6.55 16.92 12.16
N TYR A 811 -6.51 16.03 13.14
CA TYR A 811 -5.82 16.21 14.40
C TYR A 811 -4.60 15.29 14.44
N ILE A 812 -3.48 15.84 14.91
CA ILE A 812 -2.24 15.11 15.15
C ILE A 812 -2.11 14.95 16.66
N SER A 813 -2.26 13.73 17.16
CA SER A 813 -1.95 13.36 18.55
C SER A 813 -0.54 12.77 18.60
N LEU A 814 0.35 13.39 19.34
CA LEU A 814 1.70 12.90 19.62
C LEU A 814 1.77 12.37 21.05
N TYR A 815 2.34 11.18 21.21
CA TYR A 815 2.66 10.56 22.49
C TYR A 815 4.16 10.37 22.59
N VAL A 816 4.80 10.84 23.66
CA VAL A 816 6.24 10.70 23.90
C VAL A 816 6.48 10.35 25.37
N THR A 817 7.36 9.39 25.64
CA THR A 817 7.70 9.00 27.02
C THR A 817 8.76 9.94 27.62
N ASP A 818 8.53 10.42 28.84
CA ASP A 818 9.48 11.27 29.58
C ASP A 818 10.65 10.46 30.20
N ARG A 819 11.63 11.18 30.74
CA ARG A 819 12.82 10.64 31.44
C ARG A 819 12.55 9.78 32.69
N VAL A 820 11.29 9.61 33.08
CA VAL A 820 10.82 8.87 34.27
C VAL A 820 9.83 7.76 33.87
N GLY A 821 9.38 7.70 32.62
CA GLY A 821 8.43 6.71 32.11
C GLY A 821 6.98 7.21 31.98
N TYR A 822 6.69 8.50 32.16
CA TYR A 822 5.33 9.03 31.98
C TYR A 822 5.07 9.46 30.53
N THR A 823 3.87 9.17 30.01
CA THR A 823 3.43 9.58 28.68
C THR A 823 3.05 11.06 28.66
N ILE A 824 3.76 11.85 27.85
CA ILE A 824 3.40 13.21 27.43
C ILE A 824 2.51 13.08 26.19
N GLN A 825 1.23 13.45 26.29
CA GLN A 825 0.35 13.59 25.12
C GLN A 825 0.23 15.06 24.72
N ARG A 826 0.40 15.37 23.43
CA ARG A 826 0.05 16.69 22.88
C ARG A 826 -0.78 16.57 21.61
N VAL A 827 -1.69 17.50 21.40
CA VAL A 827 -2.54 17.54 20.19
C VAL A 827 -2.38 18.86 19.46
N ARG A 828 -2.26 18.79 18.13
CA ARG A 828 -2.40 19.92 17.19
C ARG A 828 -3.37 19.53 16.08
N ALA A 829 -3.70 20.47 15.21
CA ALA A 829 -4.52 20.24 14.03
C ALA A 829 -3.70 20.60 12.80
N GLY A 830 -3.89 19.84 11.74
CA GLY A 830 -3.40 20.16 10.41
C GLY A 830 -4.58 20.33 9.46
N ILE A 831 -4.28 20.89 8.29
CA ILE A 831 -5.20 20.94 7.15
C ILE A 831 -4.45 20.50 5.90
N CYS A 832 -5.11 19.76 5.02
CA CYS A 832 -4.52 19.29 3.78
C CYS A 832 -4.50 20.41 2.73
N ALA A 833 -3.57 21.35 2.94
CA ALA A 833 -3.54 22.65 2.30
C ALA A 833 -3.14 22.59 0.83
N VAL A 834 -3.96 23.17 -0.04
CA VAL A 834 -3.53 23.63 -1.36
C VAL A 834 -2.90 25.02 -1.20
N PRO A 835 -1.61 25.24 -1.58
CA PRO A 835 -0.98 26.56 -1.45
C PRO A 835 -1.68 27.61 -2.33
N SER A 836 -1.92 28.81 -1.81
CA SER A 836 -2.55 29.87 -2.60
C SER A 836 -1.51 30.61 -3.46
N THR A 837 -1.96 31.50 -4.35
CA THR A 837 -1.08 32.51 -4.96
C THR A 837 -1.56 33.92 -4.69
N VAL A 838 -1.87 34.24 -3.43
CA VAL A 838 -1.57 35.59 -2.96
C VAL A 838 -0.06 35.74 -2.99
N PRO A 839 0.53 36.69 -3.76
CA PRO A 839 1.97 36.78 -3.88
C PRO A 839 2.60 37.13 -2.53
N THR A 840 3.21 36.15 -1.86
CA THR A 840 4.00 36.43 -0.66
C THR A 840 5.12 37.38 -1.06
N THR A 841 5.26 38.48 -0.31
CA THR A 841 6.18 39.59 -0.63
C THR A 841 7.64 39.26 -0.32
N GLN A 842 8.04 37.99 -0.47
CA GLN A 842 9.42 37.54 -0.31
C GLN A 842 10.31 38.11 -1.41
N GLN A 843 11.37 38.79 -1.00
CA GLN A 843 12.35 39.40 -1.89
C GLN A 843 13.40 38.38 -2.32
N GLY A 844 13.00 37.40 -3.14
CA GLY A 844 13.90 36.38 -3.68
C GLY A 844 13.34 35.63 -4.88
N CYS A 845 14.07 34.64 -5.35
CA CYS A 845 13.59 33.62 -6.28
C CYS A 845 12.69 32.62 -5.56
N GLN A 846 11.65 32.14 -6.24
CA GLN A 846 10.66 31.20 -5.70
C GLN A 846 10.85 29.80 -6.31
N ASN A 847 10.21 28.79 -5.72
CA ASN A 847 10.06 27.44 -6.31
C ASN A 847 11.37 26.80 -6.82
N GLY A 848 12.47 26.94 -6.05
CA GLY A 848 13.78 26.39 -6.40
C GLY A 848 14.57 27.18 -7.45
N GLY A 849 14.11 28.35 -7.87
CA GLY A 849 14.84 29.24 -8.76
C GLY A 849 16.10 29.83 -8.12
N VAL A 850 17.13 30.07 -8.93
CA VAL A 850 18.42 30.64 -8.52
C VAL A 850 18.62 32.02 -9.16
N VAL A 851 19.11 33.01 -8.42
CA VAL A 851 19.39 34.36 -8.98
C VAL A 851 20.45 34.25 -10.08
N ASP A 852 20.18 34.79 -11.26
CA ASP A 852 21.15 34.87 -12.34
C ASP A 852 22.29 35.84 -11.97
N PRO A 853 23.53 35.37 -11.76
CA PRO A 853 24.65 36.23 -11.37
C PRO A 853 25.15 37.12 -12.52
N THR A 854 24.64 36.95 -13.74
CA THR A 854 25.04 37.71 -14.92
C THR A 854 24.12 38.91 -15.22
N ASN A 855 22.92 38.96 -14.61
CA ASN A 855 21.92 40.00 -14.87
C ASN A 855 21.77 40.96 -13.67
N PRO A 856 22.18 42.24 -13.78
CA PRO A 856 22.10 43.20 -12.66
C PRO A 856 20.67 43.56 -12.24
N ASN A 857 19.64 43.14 -12.99
CA ASN A 857 18.23 43.32 -12.63
C ASN A 857 17.68 42.18 -11.73
N GLY A 858 18.47 41.15 -11.42
CA GLY A 858 18.09 40.12 -10.43
C GLY A 858 17.00 39.14 -10.88
N THR A 859 16.96 38.78 -12.17
CA THR A 859 16.09 37.72 -12.69
C THR A 859 16.54 36.33 -12.24
N CYS A 860 15.62 35.38 -12.14
CA CYS A 860 15.87 34.03 -11.66
C CYS A 860 15.92 32.98 -12.78
N ILE A 861 16.89 32.07 -12.70
CA ILE A 861 16.98 30.85 -13.49
C ILE A 861 16.06 29.81 -12.85
N CYS A 862 15.08 29.30 -13.60
CA CYS A 862 14.02 28.44 -13.05
C CYS A 862 14.28 26.95 -13.29
N PRO A 863 13.96 26.08 -12.31
CA PRO A 863 13.95 24.64 -12.53
C PRO A 863 12.83 24.25 -13.53
N ASN A 864 12.92 23.03 -14.04
CA ASN A 864 11.94 22.52 -14.99
C ASN A 864 10.53 22.49 -14.37
N GLY A 865 9.51 22.73 -15.18
CA GLY A 865 8.13 22.93 -14.70
C GLY A 865 7.81 24.33 -14.17
N TRP A 866 8.78 25.25 -14.03
CA TRP A 866 8.55 26.63 -13.55
C TRP A 866 8.99 27.71 -14.56
N SER A 867 8.57 28.96 -14.30
CA SER A 867 8.81 30.14 -15.16
C SER A 867 8.43 31.48 -14.52
N GLY A 868 8.72 32.58 -15.21
CA GLY A 868 8.55 33.96 -14.73
C GLY A 868 9.83 34.50 -14.10
N ASP A 869 9.96 35.83 -14.01
CA ASP A 869 11.19 36.52 -13.60
C ASP A 869 11.74 36.11 -12.21
N LYS A 870 10.87 35.55 -11.35
CA LYS A 870 11.18 34.99 -10.03
C LYS A 870 10.78 33.52 -9.89
N CYS A 871 10.52 32.82 -10.99
CA CYS A 871 10.05 31.44 -11.02
C CYS A 871 8.68 31.22 -10.34
N GLN A 872 7.85 32.26 -10.34
CA GLN A 872 6.54 32.34 -9.68
C GLN A 872 5.39 31.65 -10.45
N THR A 873 5.62 31.15 -11.67
CA THR A 873 4.58 30.64 -12.57
C THR A 873 4.86 29.19 -12.97
N ILE A 874 3.97 28.29 -12.55
CA ILE A 874 4.02 26.86 -12.90
C ILE A 874 3.69 26.62 -14.37
N LYS A 875 4.23 25.54 -14.96
CA LYS A 875 3.95 25.06 -16.32
C LYS A 875 3.35 23.66 -16.26
N CYS A 876 2.14 23.54 -16.79
CA CYS A 876 1.39 22.28 -16.78
C CYS A 876 1.57 21.50 -18.10
N GLN A 877 1.61 20.18 -17.97
CA GLN A 877 1.78 19.18 -19.02
C GLN A 877 0.45 18.48 -19.29
N ASN A 878 0.39 17.63 -20.33
CA ASN A 878 -0.75 16.75 -20.64
C ASN A 878 -2.14 17.45 -20.72
N GLY A 879 -2.17 18.74 -21.05
CA GLY A 879 -3.41 19.54 -21.10
C GLY A 879 -3.98 19.92 -19.72
N GLY A 880 -3.22 19.73 -18.63
CA GLY A 880 -3.56 20.29 -17.32
C GLY A 880 -3.59 21.82 -17.35
N THR A 881 -4.49 22.42 -16.57
CA THR A 881 -4.67 23.88 -16.53
C THR A 881 -3.91 24.48 -15.36
N SER A 882 -3.09 25.52 -15.61
CA SER A 882 -2.43 26.25 -14.52
C SER A 882 -3.46 26.94 -13.63
N ARG A 883 -3.58 26.48 -12.38
CA ARG A 883 -4.42 27.08 -11.35
C ARG A 883 -3.52 27.57 -10.23
N PHE A 884 -3.29 28.87 -10.20
CA PHE A 884 -2.51 29.51 -9.15
C PHE A 884 -1.09 28.91 -9.07
N SER A 885 -0.81 28.09 -8.05
CA SER A 885 0.50 27.50 -7.74
C SER A 885 0.65 26.05 -8.22
N PHE A 886 -0.41 25.44 -8.75
CA PHE A 886 -0.46 24.01 -9.10
C PHE A 886 -1.11 23.78 -10.47
N CYS A 887 -1.03 22.55 -10.96
CA CYS A 887 -1.68 22.14 -12.19
C CYS A 887 -2.98 21.37 -11.92
N GLU A 888 -4.10 21.87 -12.44
CA GLU A 888 -5.38 21.18 -12.47
C GLU A 888 -5.34 20.11 -13.55
N CYS A 889 -5.06 18.88 -13.13
CA CYS A 889 -4.93 17.74 -14.03
C CYS A 889 -6.29 17.28 -14.54
N ARG A 890 -6.32 16.88 -15.82
CA ARG A 890 -7.48 16.23 -16.41
C ARG A 890 -7.60 14.82 -15.85
N ALA A 891 -8.84 14.31 -15.76
CA ALA A 891 -9.08 12.91 -15.40
C ALA A 891 -8.22 11.97 -16.26
N GLY A 892 -7.53 11.02 -15.62
CA GLY A 892 -6.46 10.23 -16.24
C GLY A 892 -5.03 10.70 -15.93
N PHE A 893 -4.84 11.86 -15.29
CA PHE A 893 -3.50 12.42 -15.00
C PHE A 893 -3.37 12.96 -13.56
N THR A 894 -2.14 12.93 -13.03
CA THR A 894 -1.73 13.45 -11.71
C THR A 894 -0.26 13.93 -11.77
N GLY A 895 0.33 14.29 -10.63
CA GLY A 895 1.69 14.87 -10.53
C GLY A 895 1.66 16.39 -10.35
N GLU A 896 2.80 17.01 -10.00
CA GLU A 896 2.84 18.45 -9.67
C GLU A 896 2.56 19.32 -10.91
N PHE A 897 2.97 18.85 -12.08
CA PHE A 897 2.79 19.46 -13.39
C PHE A 897 1.81 18.69 -14.28
N CYS A 898 1.07 17.72 -13.76
CA CYS A 898 0.25 16.75 -14.50
C CYS A 898 1.01 15.80 -15.44
N GLU A 899 2.28 15.53 -15.12
CA GLU A 899 3.20 14.66 -15.86
C GLU A 899 2.92 13.15 -15.72
N ILE A 900 2.20 12.73 -14.67
CA ILE A 900 1.94 11.33 -14.32
C ILE A 900 0.55 10.91 -14.82
N ILE A 901 0.37 9.64 -15.18
CA ILE A 901 -0.93 9.05 -15.58
C ILE A 901 -1.55 8.36 -14.35
N ALA A 902 -2.87 8.48 -14.15
CA ALA A 902 -3.58 7.97 -12.96
C ALA A 902 -4.97 7.40 -13.25
N CYS A 903 -5.36 6.38 -12.47
CA CYS A 903 -6.69 5.76 -12.51
C CYS A 903 -7.66 6.45 -11.52
N ASN A 904 -8.95 6.52 -11.86
CA ASN A 904 -9.93 7.31 -11.11
C ASN A 904 -10.75 6.51 -10.06
N SER A 905 -10.58 5.18 -9.96
CA SER A 905 -11.31 4.33 -9.01
C SER A 905 -10.69 2.94 -8.88
N GLU A 906 -10.64 2.40 -7.65
CA GLU A 906 -10.38 0.98 -7.43
C GLU A 906 -11.66 0.16 -7.66
N THR A 907 -11.55 -0.93 -8.43
CA THR A 907 -12.62 -1.93 -8.59
C THR A 907 -12.01 -3.32 -8.42
N TYR A 908 -12.57 -4.10 -7.48
CA TYR A 908 -12.03 -5.41 -7.10
C TYR A 908 -12.56 -6.49 -8.06
N GLU A 909 -12.02 -6.52 -9.28
CA GLU A 909 -12.44 -7.45 -10.32
C GLU A 909 -11.73 -8.82 -10.28
N ASP A 910 -12.49 -9.88 -10.58
CA ASP A 910 -11.98 -11.25 -10.73
C ASP A 910 -11.40 -11.44 -12.13
N PHE A 911 -10.11 -11.12 -12.32
CA PHE A 911 -9.37 -11.29 -13.59
C PHE A 911 -9.12 -12.76 -14.00
N SER A 912 -9.91 -13.71 -13.51
CA SER A 912 -9.76 -15.14 -13.84
C SER A 912 -9.90 -15.41 -15.35
N PRO A 913 -9.15 -16.35 -15.93
CA PRO A 913 -9.37 -16.86 -17.29
C PRO A 913 -10.64 -17.74 -17.41
N ASN A 914 -11.59 -17.62 -16.47
CA ASN A 914 -12.70 -18.55 -16.25
C ASN A 914 -14.04 -17.80 -16.21
N ARG A 915 -15.15 -18.54 -16.30
CA ARG A 915 -16.54 -18.02 -16.30
C ARG A 915 -16.88 -17.11 -17.50
N ARG A 916 -16.20 -17.31 -18.63
CA ARG A 916 -16.45 -16.57 -19.88
C ARG A 916 -17.61 -17.17 -20.66
N SER A 917 -18.22 -16.38 -21.54
CA SER A 917 -19.10 -16.88 -22.60
C SER A 917 -18.32 -17.19 -23.88
N LEU A 918 -18.84 -18.12 -24.69
CA LEU A 918 -18.40 -18.35 -26.06
C LEU A 918 -19.60 -18.26 -27.02
N THR A 919 -19.61 -17.24 -27.87
CA THR A 919 -20.71 -16.94 -28.78
C THR A 919 -20.29 -17.14 -30.23
N PHE A 920 -20.88 -18.12 -30.91
CA PHE A 920 -20.74 -18.33 -32.34
C PHE A 920 -21.78 -17.50 -33.09
N VAL A 921 -21.34 -16.68 -34.04
CA VAL A 921 -22.21 -15.81 -34.86
C VAL A 921 -22.08 -16.24 -36.31
N VAL A 922 -23.09 -16.92 -36.86
CA VAL A 922 -22.97 -17.67 -38.13
C VAL A 922 -23.88 -17.12 -39.21
N HIS A 923 -23.29 -16.79 -40.36
CA HIS A 923 -24.01 -16.35 -41.55
C HIS A 923 -24.69 -17.56 -42.23
N ASP A 924 -26.02 -17.55 -42.31
CA ASP A 924 -26.84 -18.57 -42.96
C ASP A 924 -27.16 -18.19 -44.41
N SER A 925 -26.47 -18.84 -45.35
CA SER A 925 -26.63 -18.58 -46.78
C SER A 925 -26.29 -19.82 -47.59
N THR A 926 -26.83 -19.90 -48.80
CA THR A 926 -26.33 -20.80 -49.85
C THR A 926 -24.81 -20.66 -50.10
N THR A 927 -24.20 -19.52 -49.77
CA THR A 927 -22.74 -19.28 -49.86
C THR A 927 -21.93 -19.80 -48.66
N THR A 928 -22.58 -20.25 -47.58
CA THR A 928 -21.91 -20.71 -46.35
C THR A 928 -22.17 -22.17 -46.00
N ILE A 929 -22.96 -22.92 -46.78
CA ILE A 929 -23.26 -24.35 -46.53
C ILE A 929 -21.99 -25.18 -46.27
N GLN A 930 -20.94 -25.03 -47.10
CA GLN A 930 -19.68 -25.76 -46.92
C GLN A 930 -18.95 -25.39 -45.63
N MET A 931 -18.97 -24.10 -45.26
CA MET A 931 -18.40 -23.59 -44.00
C MET A 931 -19.14 -24.20 -42.81
N ILE A 932 -20.48 -24.18 -42.82
CA ILE A 932 -21.33 -24.71 -41.74
C ILE A 932 -21.16 -26.23 -41.59
N GLN A 933 -21.09 -26.99 -42.69
CA GLN A 933 -20.77 -28.41 -42.68
C GLN A 933 -19.40 -28.68 -42.06
N LYS A 934 -18.37 -27.88 -42.41
CA LYS A 934 -17.02 -27.98 -41.86
C LYS A 934 -16.96 -27.64 -40.37
N MET A 935 -17.75 -26.67 -39.92
CA MET A 935 -17.93 -26.38 -38.50
C MET A 935 -18.60 -27.56 -37.78
N GLN A 936 -19.66 -28.14 -38.36
CA GLN A 936 -20.39 -29.28 -37.77
C GLN A 936 -19.48 -30.49 -37.55
N THR A 937 -18.62 -30.82 -38.51
CA THR A 937 -17.66 -31.94 -38.37
C THR A 937 -16.63 -31.74 -37.26
N GLN A 938 -16.38 -30.50 -36.83
CA GLN A 938 -15.35 -30.16 -35.84
C GLN A 938 -15.91 -29.78 -34.47
N MET A 939 -17.18 -29.35 -34.38
CA MET A 939 -17.78 -28.78 -33.16
C MET A 939 -17.73 -29.74 -31.96
N ALA A 940 -17.99 -31.03 -32.16
CA ALA A 940 -17.96 -32.01 -31.08
C ALA A 940 -16.58 -32.10 -30.41
N GLN A 941 -15.50 -32.06 -31.20
CA GLN A 941 -14.15 -32.03 -30.67
C GLN A 941 -13.83 -30.68 -29.99
N VAL A 942 -14.20 -29.54 -30.57
CA VAL A 942 -13.90 -28.23 -29.96
C VAL A 942 -14.57 -28.07 -28.59
N ILE A 943 -15.82 -28.52 -28.46
CA ILE A 943 -16.54 -28.48 -27.19
C ILE A 943 -15.93 -29.46 -26.17
N GLN A 944 -15.44 -30.62 -26.62
CA GLN A 944 -14.65 -31.54 -25.79
C GLN A 944 -13.34 -30.89 -25.33
N ASP A 945 -12.55 -30.34 -26.24
CA ASP A 945 -11.25 -29.73 -25.98
C ASP A 945 -11.38 -28.52 -25.03
N ILE A 946 -12.41 -27.68 -25.19
CA ILE A 946 -12.75 -26.59 -24.26
C ILE A 946 -13.03 -27.13 -22.85
N THR A 947 -13.80 -28.22 -22.75
CA THR A 947 -14.16 -28.84 -21.46
C THR A 947 -12.94 -29.51 -20.81
N GLN A 948 -11.99 -30.03 -21.62
CA GLN A 948 -10.74 -30.63 -21.15
C GLN A 948 -9.71 -29.57 -20.71
N GLN A 949 -9.63 -28.42 -21.38
CA GLN A 949 -8.75 -27.30 -20.97
C GLN A 949 -9.05 -26.85 -19.53
N HIS A 950 -10.31 -26.53 -19.23
CA HIS A 950 -10.76 -26.34 -17.85
C HIS A 950 -12.30 -26.39 -17.74
N PRO A 951 -12.88 -27.19 -16.82
CA PRO A 951 -14.35 -27.32 -16.65
C PRO A 951 -15.12 -26.07 -16.22
N ARG A 952 -14.46 -24.91 -16.09
CA ARG A 952 -15.06 -23.60 -15.82
C ARG A 952 -14.50 -22.48 -16.70
N TRP A 953 -13.77 -22.79 -17.78
CA TRP A 953 -13.27 -21.75 -18.69
C TRP A 953 -14.45 -21.03 -19.36
N ILE A 954 -15.20 -21.77 -20.18
CA ILE A 954 -16.47 -21.33 -20.73
C ILE A 954 -17.60 -21.88 -19.84
N THR A 955 -18.51 -21.01 -19.42
CA THR A 955 -19.70 -21.37 -18.62
C THR A 955 -21.02 -21.10 -19.31
N GLN A 956 -20.99 -20.45 -20.48
CA GLN A 956 -22.16 -20.14 -21.32
C GLN A 956 -21.77 -20.28 -22.79
N PHE A 957 -22.56 -21.02 -23.56
CA PHE A 957 -22.39 -21.20 -25.00
C PHE A 957 -23.63 -20.69 -25.74
N SER A 958 -23.42 -19.81 -26.71
CA SER A 958 -24.51 -19.16 -27.46
C SER A 958 -24.28 -19.24 -28.97
N LEU A 959 -25.36 -19.47 -29.72
CA LEU A 959 -25.35 -19.51 -31.17
C LEU A 959 -26.31 -18.45 -31.71
N LEU A 960 -25.77 -17.49 -32.45
CA LEU A 960 -26.50 -16.49 -33.21
C LEU A 960 -26.41 -16.85 -34.70
N VAL A 961 -27.52 -16.72 -35.43
CA VAL A 961 -27.62 -17.06 -36.85
C VAL A 961 -28.32 -15.93 -37.60
N PHE A 962 -27.69 -15.46 -38.70
CA PHE A 962 -28.13 -14.27 -39.41
C PHE A 962 -27.99 -14.40 -40.94
N ASN A 963 -28.86 -13.70 -41.66
CA ASN A 963 -28.78 -13.49 -43.11
C ASN A 963 -29.29 -12.07 -43.45
N ASN A 964 -29.47 -11.72 -44.73
CA ASN A 964 -29.90 -10.38 -45.13
C ASN A 964 -31.41 -10.07 -44.89
N VAL A 965 -32.17 -10.98 -44.28
CA VAL A 965 -33.62 -10.84 -44.01
C VAL A 965 -33.96 -11.12 -42.54
N SER A 966 -33.23 -12.03 -41.88
CA SER A 966 -33.57 -12.51 -40.53
C SER A 966 -32.34 -12.68 -39.62
N VAL A 967 -32.54 -12.38 -38.34
CA VAL A 967 -31.64 -12.67 -37.22
C VAL A 967 -32.35 -13.63 -36.26
N SER A 968 -31.62 -14.59 -35.69
CA SER A 968 -32.15 -15.57 -34.73
C SER A 968 -31.07 -16.06 -33.77
N GLN A 969 -31.49 -16.63 -32.65
CA GLN A 969 -30.63 -17.26 -31.65
C GLN A 969 -31.10 -18.72 -31.44
N PRO A 970 -30.60 -19.70 -32.23
CA PRO A 970 -31.13 -21.06 -32.16
C PRO A 970 -30.85 -21.80 -30.85
N ILE A 971 -29.81 -21.42 -30.10
CA ILE A 971 -29.54 -21.94 -28.75
C ILE A 971 -28.68 -20.99 -27.92
N GLU A 972 -28.96 -20.96 -26.62
CA GLU A 972 -28.11 -20.43 -25.56
C GLU A 972 -28.22 -21.37 -24.35
N THR A 973 -27.09 -21.78 -23.76
CA THR A 973 -27.07 -22.75 -22.68
C THR A 973 -25.71 -22.82 -21.96
N ASN A 974 -25.74 -23.25 -20.70
CA ASN A 974 -24.55 -23.63 -19.94
C ASN A 974 -24.18 -25.12 -20.05
N ASP A 975 -24.95 -25.91 -20.81
CA ASP A 975 -24.69 -27.34 -21.06
C ASP A 975 -24.03 -27.54 -22.44
N PRO A 976 -22.75 -28.00 -22.50
CA PRO A 976 -22.04 -28.20 -23.75
C PRO A 976 -22.67 -29.27 -24.66
N ALA A 977 -23.38 -30.26 -24.11
CA ALA A 977 -24.06 -31.29 -24.90
C ALA A 977 -25.35 -30.75 -25.53
N LEU A 978 -26.10 -29.89 -24.82
CA LEU A 978 -27.24 -29.18 -25.40
C LEU A 978 -26.77 -28.23 -26.50
N PHE A 979 -25.69 -27.46 -26.28
CA PHE A 979 -25.13 -26.57 -27.30
C PHE A 979 -24.76 -27.34 -28.58
N LEU A 980 -24.07 -28.46 -28.45
CA LEU A 980 -23.71 -29.33 -29.57
C LEU A 980 -24.97 -29.88 -30.29
N GLN A 981 -26.04 -30.22 -29.56
CA GLN A 981 -27.31 -30.62 -30.17
C GLN A 981 -27.96 -29.46 -30.96
N GLY A 982 -28.00 -28.25 -30.39
CA GLY A 982 -28.53 -27.06 -31.05
C GLY A 982 -27.79 -26.72 -32.34
N PHE A 983 -26.45 -26.76 -32.30
CA PHE A 983 -25.62 -26.54 -33.49
C PHE A 983 -25.87 -27.60 -34.58
N ASN A 984 -25.97 -28.88 -34.20
CA ASN A 984 -26.27 -29.95 -35.16
C ASN A 984 -27.65 -29.80 -35.80
N ASN A 985 -28.68 -29.39 -35.03
CA ASN A 985 -30.01 -29.11 -35.55
C ASN A 985 -30.00 -27.94 -36.57
N PHE A 986 -29.26 -26.87 -36.26
CA PHE A 986 -29.06 -25.74 -37.18
C PHE A 986 -28.34 -26.16 -38.47
N ALA A 987 -27.20 -26.86 -38.36
CA ALA A 987 -26.43 -27.30 -39.52
C ALA A 987 -27.23 -28.25 -40.44
N ALA A 988 -28.03 -29.15 -39.85
CA ALA A 988 -28.94 -30.00 -40.60
C ALA A 988 -30.06 -29.20 -41.30
N ALA A 989 -30.60 -28.15 -40.66
CA ALA A 989 -31.61 -27.29 -41.29
C ALA A 989 -31.03 -26.48 -42.46
N ASN A 990 -29.83 -25.90 -42.30
CA ASN A 990 -29.13 -25.15 -43.35
C ASN A 990 -28.88 -26.01 -44.59
N ALA A 991 -28.46 -27.27 -44.41
CA ALA A 991 -28.13 -28.19 -45.49
C ALA A 991 -29.30 -28.59 -46.41
N PHE A 992 -30.56 -28.37 -45.98
CA PHE A 992 -31.76 -28.74 -46.77
C PHE A 992 -32.74 -27.58 -47.04
N ASN A 993 -32.79 -26.55 -46.19
CA ASN A 993 -33.84 -25.52 -46.25
C ASN A 993 -33.35 -24.12 -46.69
N THR A 994 -32.04 -23.82 -46.61
CA THR A 994 -31.53 -22.48 -46.90
C THR A 994 -31.49 -22.21 -48.40
N THR A 995 -32.55 -21.60 -48.92
CA THR A 995 -32.66 -21.08 -50.30
C THR A 995 -32.18 -19.64 -50.44
N VAL A 996 -31.88 -18.96 -49.34
CA VAL A 996 -31.43 -17.57 -49.32
C VAL A 996 -29.99 -17.46 -49.82
N ARG A 997 -29.75 -16.58 -50.80
CA ARG A 997 -28.40 -16.18 -51.22
C ARG A 997 -28.13 -14.76 -50.72
N SER A 998 -27.58 -14.68 -49.53
CA SER A 998 -27.09 -13.43 -48.93
C SER A 998 -25.56 -13.40 -48.97
N CYS A 999 -24.98 -12.21 -49.13
CA CYS A 999 -23.56 -11.96 -48.89
C CYS A 999 -23.32 -10.46 -48.68
N ASP A 1000 -24.02 -9.59 -49.41
CA ASP A 1000 -23.94 -8.14 -49.28
C ASP A 1000 -24.97 -7.62 -48.26
N ASN A 1001 -24.68 -6.45 -47.68
CA ASN A 1001 -25.48 -5.71 -46.69
C ASN A 1001 -26.00 -6.58 -45.53
N LEU A 1002 -25.10 -7.37 -44.92
CA LEU A 1002 -25.46 -8.28 -43.83
C LEU A 1002 -25.61 -7.53 -42.49
N PRO A 1003 -26.66 -7.79 -41.69
CA PRO A 1003 -26.96 -7.05 -40.46
C PRO A 1003 -26.10 -7.46 -39.25
N LEU A 1004 -24.78 -7.48 -39.41
CA LEU A 1004 -23.84 -7.96 -38.39
C LEU A 1004 -23.84 -7.08 -37.12
N LEU A 1005 -23.96 -5.77 -37.27
CA LEU A 1005 -24.01 -4.85 -36.12
C LEU A 1005 -25.29 -5.02 -35.31
N GLU A 1006 -26.41 -5.24 -35.99
CA GLU A 1006 -27.71 -5.49 -35.39
C GLU A 1006 -27.69 -6.80 -34.59
N VAL A 1007 -27.06 -7.86 -35.13
CA VAL A 1007 -26.86 -9.14 -34.43
C VAL A 1007 -26.01 -8.99 -33.18
N LEU A 1008 -24.86 -8.32 -33.31
CA LEU A 1008 -23.96 -8.06 -32.17
C LEU A 1008 -24.62 -7.18 -31.12
N TYR A 1009 -25.28 -6.10 -31.53
CA TYR A 1009 -26.00 -5.19 -30.63
C TYR A 1009 -27.11 -5.88 -29.86
N ILE A 1010 -27.94 -6.71 -30.51
CA ILE A 1010 -29.03 -7.43 -29.84
C ILE A 1010 -28.50 -8.30 -28.69
N HIS A 1011 -27.40 -9.01 -28.89
CA HIS A 1011 -26.84 -9.90 -27.86
C HIS A 1011 -25.99 -9.16 -26.82
N LEU A 1012 -25.20 -8.15 -27.23
CA LEU A 1012 -24.39 -7.34 -26.31
C LEU A 1012 -25.22 -6.38 -25.43
N ALA A 1013 -26.42 -6.00 -25.86
CA ALA A 1013 -27.33 -5.15 -25.09
C ALA A 1013 -28.25 -5.94 -24.13
N THR A 1014 -28.32 -7.27 -24.24
CA THR A 1014 -29.00 -8.14 -23.26
C THR A 1014 -28.11 -8.41 -22.04
N SER A 1015 -28.73 -8.59 -20.87
CA SER A 1015 -28.05 -8.74 -19.57
C SER A 1015 -27.11 -9.94 -19.45
N ASP A 1016 -27.21 -10.88 -20.39
CA ASP A 1016 -26.56 -12.18 -20.33
C ASP A 1016 -25.23 -12.20 -21.13
N ALA A 1017 -24.84 -11.06 -21.71
CA ALA A 1017 -23.52 -10.82 -22.27
C ALA A 1017 -22.45 -10.74 -21.17
N TYR A 1018 -21.97 -11.90 -20.72
CA TYR A 1018 -20.90 -12.02 -19.73
C TYR A 1018 -19.69 -11.14 -20.05
N LYS A 1019 -19.20 -10.42 -19.04
CA LYS A 1019 -17.93 -9.68 -19.12
C LYS A 1019 -16.79 -10.63 -19.49
N TYR A 1020 -15.88 -10.17 -20.35
CA TYR A 1020 -14.79 -10.97 -20.94
C TYR A 1020 -15.28 -12.12 -21.86
N GLY A 1021 -16.45 -11.96 -22.49
CA GLY A 1021 -16.98 -12.90 -23.47
C GLY A 1021 -16.15 -13.02 -24.76
N ILE A 1022 -16.18 -14.19 -25.39
CA ILE A 1022 -15.43 -14.50 -26.62
C ILE A 1022 -16.41 -14.74 -27.77
N TYR A 1023 -16.28 -13.97 -28.85
CA TYR A 1023 -17.13 -14.05 -30.03
C TYR A 1023 -16.34 -14.58 -31.22
N TYR A 1024 -16.98 -15.43 -32.04
CA TYR A 1024 -16.48 -15.86 -33.34
C TYR A 1024 -17.54 -15.68 -34.42
N VAL A 1025 -17.31 -14.73 -35.33
CA VAL A 1025 -18.20 -14.43 -36.46
C VAL A 1025 -17.75 -15.21 -37.70
N PHE A 1026 -18.49 -16.25 -38.08
CA PHE A 1026 -18.21 -17.08 -39.26
C PHE A 1026 -19.08 -16.63 -40.44
N MET A 1027 -18.48 -16.11 -41.51
CA MET A 1027 -19.23 -15.52 -42.64
C MET A 1027 -18.59 -15.64 -44.04
N ASN A 1028 -19.40 -15.32 -45.04
CA ASN A 1028 -19.01 -15.17 -46.45
C ASN A 1028 -19.74 -13.98 -47.06
N GLY A 1029 -19.25 -12.76 -46.79
CA GLY A 1029 -19.96 -11.53 -47.15
C GLY A 1029 -19.45 -10.27 -46.46
N ILE A 1030 -20.11 -9.15 -46.68
CA ILE A 1030 -19.79 -7.86 -46.04
C ILE A 1030 -20.92 -7.37 -45.14
N MET A 1031 -20.55 -6.72 -44.04
CA MET A 1031 -21.51 -6.06 -43.16
C MET A 1031 -22.20 -4.89 -43.88
N GLY A 1032 -23.47 -4.66 -43.57
CA GLY A 1032 -24.19 -3.46 -44.00
C GLY A 1032 -23.61 -2.20 -43.36
N LEU A 1033 -23.57 -1.12 -44.14
CA LEU A 1033 -23.26 0.21 -43.64
C LEU A 1033 -24.53 0.80 -43.00
N SER A 1034 -24.84 0.34 -41.78
CA SER A 1034 -26.07 0.72 -41.08
C SER A 1034 -26.18 2.23 -40.88
N SER A 1035 -27.40 2.75 -41.07
CA SER A 1035 -27.66 4.19 -41.12
C SER A 1035 -27.85 4.79 -39.71
N GLY A 1036 -26.74 5.00 -39.00
CA GLY A 1036 -26.72 5.68 -37.70
C GLY A 1036 -25.54 5.26 -36.82
N ASN A 1037 -25.59 5.65 -35.56
CA ASN A 1037 -24.53 5.44 -34.56
C ASN A 1037 -24.43 3.98 -34.05
N LEU A 1038 -24.99 3.00 -34.77
CA LEU A 1038 -25.05 1.60 -34.31
C LEU A 1038 -23.64 0.98 -34.22
N PHE A 1039 -22.72 1.38 -35.10
CA PHE A 1039 -21.32 0.98 -35.01
C PHE A 1039 -20.69 1.44 -33.68
N ASP A 1040 -20.88 2.72 -33.35
CA ASP A 1040 -20.36 3.34 -32.13
C ASP A 1040 -21.00 2.73 -30.86
N GLN A 1041 -22.28 2.34 -30.94
CA GLN A 1041 -22.98 1.62 -29.86
C GLN A 1041 -22.43 0.21 -29.65
N VAL A 1042 -22.17 -0.55 -30.72
CA VAL A 1042 -21.53 -1.87 -30.63
C VAL A 1042 -20.11 -1.74 -30.07
N GLN A 1043 -19.33 -0.75 -30.53
CA GLN A 1043 -18.00 -0.46 -29.98
C GLN A 1043 -18.07 -0.17 -28.47
N GLY A 1044 -18.93 0.77 -28.02
CA GLY A 1044 -19.05 1.11 -26.60
C GLY A 1044 -19.51 -0.06 -25.72
N LEU A 1045 -20.35 -0.97 -26.25
CA LEU A 1045 -20.74 -2.20 -25.57
C LEU A 1045 -19.57 -3.21 -25.48
N LEU A 1046 -18.73 -3.30 -26.51
CA LEU A 1046 -17.53 -4.15 -26.49
C LEU A 1046 -16.47 -3.63 -25.52
N GLU A 1047 -16.25 -2.31 -25.48
CA GLU A 1047 -15.40 -1.64 -24.49
C GLU A 1047 -15.92 -1.88 -23.06
N THR A 1048 -17.23 -1.73 -22.83
CA THR A 1048 -17.86 -1.93 -21.50
C THR A 1048 -17.84 -3.38 -21.04
N THR A 1049 -18.11 -4.34 -21.94
CA THR A 1049 -18.08 -5.78 -21.62
C THR A 1049 -16.68 -6.39 -21.67
N GLN A 1050 -15.69 -5.67 -22.21
CA GLN A 1050 -14.34 -6.16 -22.50
C GLN A 1050 -14.34 -7.48 -23.27
N SER A 1051 -15.27 -7.62 -24.22
CA SER A 1051 -15.48 -8.84 -25.02
C SER A 1051 -14.57 -8.86 -26.26
N GLN A 1052 -13.97 -10.02 -26.54
CA GLN A 1052 -13.12 -10.23 -27.72
C GLN A 1052 -13.98 -10.63 -28.94
N ILE A 1053 -13.86 -9.92 -30.08
CA ILE A 1053 -14.43 -10.36 -31.36
C ILE A 1053 -13.34 -10.96 -32.26
N ASN A 1054 -13.57 -12.19 -32.70
CA ASN A 1054 -12.83 -12.83 -33.79
C ASN A 1054 -13.74 -12.95 -35.02
N ILE A 1055 -13.21 -12.70 -36.22
CA ILE A 1055 -13.98 -12.76 -37.48
C ILE A 1055 -13.31 -13.75 -38.43
N VAL A 1056 -14.08 -14.73 -38.91
CA VAL A 1056 -13.65 -15.78 -39.82
C VAL A 1056 -14.36 -15.57 -41.15
N GLN A 1057 -13.68 -14.89 -42.07
CA GLN A 1057 -14.17 -14.60 -43.42
C GLN A 1057 -13.71 -15.70 -44.38
N THR A 1058 -14.65 -16.28 -45.14
CA THR A 1058 -14.33 -17.41 -46.03
C THR A 1058 -13.99 -17.05 -47.49
N ASN A 1059 -13.62 -15.78 -47.73
CA ASN A 1059 -13.24 -15.23 -49.03
C ASN A 1059 -12.47 -13.90 -48.84
N SER A 1060 -11.35 -13.69 -49.53
CA SER A 1060 -10.55 -12.45 -49.49
C SER A 1060 -11.18 -11.27 -50.24
N TYR A 1061 -12.07 -11.56 -51.20
CA TYR A 1061 -12.90 -10.57 -51.89
C TYR A 1061 -14.39 -10.86 -51.65
N PRO A 1062 -14.91 -10.66 -50.42
CA PRO A 1062 -16.28 -10.96 -50.08
C PRO A 1062 -17.25 -10.17 -50.98
N CYS A 1063 -18.16 -10.87 -51.66
CA CYS A 1063 -19.05 -10.32 -52.70
C CYS A 1063 -18.35 -9.61 -53.88
N GLY A 1064 -17.03 -9.70 -54.02
CA GLY A 1064 -16.24 -8.94 -54.99
C GLY A 1064 -15.76 -7.57 -54.50
N HIS A 1065 -15.99 -7.22 -53.23
CA HIS A 1065 -15.48 -6.00 -52.62
C HIS A 1065 -14.04 -6.19 -52.13
N PRO A 1066 -13.13 -5.22 -52.33
CA PRO A 1066 -11.79 -5.26 -51.75
C PRO A 1066 -11.83 -4.96 -50.24
N ILE A 1067 -10.77 -5.34 -49.52
CA ILE A 1067 -10.69 -5.18 -48.06
C ILE A 1067 -10.63 -3.70 -47.61
N THR A 1068 -10.27 -2.81 -48.54
CA THR A 1068 -10.28 -1.34 -48.40
C THR A 1068 -11.68 -0.72 -48.38
N ASP A 1069 -12.73 -1.48 -48.70
CA ASP A 1069 -14.10 -0.96 -48.63
C ASP A 1069 -14.55 -0.81 -47.17
N LEU A 1070 -15.43 0.18 -46.92
CA LEU A 1070 -15.87 0.56 -45.57
C LEU A 1070 -16.50 -0.58 -44.77
N GLY A 1071 -17.11 -1.58 -45.43
CA GLY A 1071 -17.65 -2.77 -44.78
C GLY A 1071 -16.53 -3.65 -44.19
N PRO A 1072 -15.70 -4.30 -45.01
CA PRO A 1072 -14.53 -5.05 -44.55
C PRO A 1072 -13.61 -4.27 -43.60
N SER A 1073 -13.29 -3.01 -43.89
CA SER A 1073 -12.45 -2.18 -43.02
C SER A 1073 -13.06 -1.93 -41.63
N ARG A 1074 -14.41 -1.82 -41.52
CA ARG A 1074 -15.10 -1.75 -40.22
C ARG A 1074 -15.12 -3.09 -39.47
N MET A 1075 -15.15 -4.21 -40.18
CA MET A 1075 -15.02 -5.55 -39.57
C MET A 1075 -13.64 -5.71 -38.92
N TRP A 1076 -12.57 -5.28 -39.62
CA TRP A 1076 -11.19 -5.28 -39.10
C TRP A 1076 -11.02 -4.34 -37.88
N LEU A 1077 -11.65 -3.17 -37.91
CA LEU A 1077 -11.62 -2.23 -36.78
C LEU A 1077 -12.22 -2.85 -35.50
N LEU A 1078 -13.33 -3.61 -35.61
CA LEU A 1078 -13.96 -4.28 -34.45
C LEU A 1078 -13.08 -5.37 -33.84
N THR A 1079 -12.29 -6.10 -34.63
CA THR A 1079 -11.37 -7.11 -34.10
C THR A 1079 -10.19 -6.46 -33.39
N THR A 1080 -9.53 -5.47 -34.01
CA THR A 1080 -8.36 -4.78 -33.42
C THR A 1080 -8.74 -4.02 -32.14
N LEU A 1081 -9.89 -3.34 -32.10
CA LEU A 1081 -10.39 -2.68 -30.89
C LEU A 1081 -10.66 -3.63 -29.71
N THR A 1082 -10.84 -4.92 -29.97
CA THR A 1082 -11.18 -5.92 -28.94
C THR A 1082 -10.06 -6.91 -28.65
N GLY A 1083 -8.86 -6.69 -29.22
CA GLY A 1083 -7.74 -7.63 -29.11
C GLY A 1083 -8.05 -9.02 -29.68
N GLY A 1084 -8.97 -9.08 -30.65
CA GLY A 1084 -9.35 -10.28 -31.38
C GLY A 1084 -8.91 -10.21 -32.83
N GLN A 1085 -9.18 -11.26 -33.59
CA GLN A 1085 -8.44 -11.53 -34.84
C GLN A 1085 -9.35 -11.73 -36.05
N VAL A 1086 -8.96 -11.18 -37.21
CA VAL A 1086 -9.49 -11.58 -38.52
C VAL A 1086 -8.73 -12.80 -39.04
N TYR A 1087 -9.46 -13.79 -39.53
CA TYR A 1087 -8.96 -14.95 -40.26
C TYR A 1087 -9.56 -14.94 -41.66
N VAL A 1088 -8.74 -14.85 -42.71
CA VAL A 1088 -9.18 -14.96 -44.11
C VAL A 1088 -8.83 -16.36 -44.60
N ILE A 1089 -9.84 -17.18 -44.86
CA ILE A 1089 -9.64 -18.61 -45.15
C ILE A 1089 -10.55 -19.07 -46.28
N SER A 1090 -10.37 -20.29 -46.80
CA SER A 1090 -11.41 -20.93 -47.63
C SER A 1090 -12.51 -21.56 -46.77
N SER A 1091 -13.73 -21.66 -47.32
CA SER A 1091 -14.85 -22.40 -46.66
C SER A 1091 -14.55 -23.89 -46.42
N ALA A 1092 -13.48 -24.42 -47.04
CA ALA A 1092 -13.02 -25.80 -46.85
C ALA A 1092 -12.14 -25.99 -45.61
N THR A 1093 -11.50 -24.93 -45.11
CA THR A 1093 -10.51 -24.96 -44.01
C THR A 1093 -11.02 -24.37 -42.70
N THR A 1094 -12.29 -23.99 -42.61
CA THR A 1094 -12.93 -23.45 -41.38
C THR A 1094 -12.78 -24.36 -40.16
N GLU A 1095 -12.74 -25.68 -40.38
CA GLU A 1095 -12.42 -26.69 -39.35
C GLU A 1095 -11.03 -26.50 -38.70
N LYS A 1096 -10.10 -25.78 -39.33
CA LYS A 1096 -8.76 -25.49 -38.80
C LYS A 1096 -8.78 -24.30 -37.84
N VAL A 1097 -9.48 -23.21 -38.18
CA VAL A 1097 -9.66 -22.06 -37.26
C VAL A 1097 -10.48 -22.48 -36.04
N MET A 1098 -11.48 -23.36 -36.21
CA MET A 1098 -12.18 -23.93 -35.04
C MET A 1098 -11.26 -24.68 -34.07
N LYS A 1099 -10.16 -25.29 -34.53
CA LYS A 1099 -9.16 -25.94 -33.66
C LYS A 1099 -8.27 -24.97 -32.90
N THR A 1100 -8.27 -23.67 -33.23
CA THR A 1100 -7.50 -22.66 -32.50
C THR A 1100 -8.26 -22.12 -31.29
N ILE A 1101 -9.59 -22.29 -31.25
CA ILE A 1101 -10.43 -21.82 -30.15
C ILE A 1101 -9.91 -22.37 -28.80
N PRO A 1102 -9.65 -23.68 -28.61
CA PRO A 1102 -9.11 -24.22 -27.37
C PRO A 1102 -7.77 -23.60 -26.91
N PHE A 1103 -6.97 -23.03 -27.82
CA PHE A 1103 -5.69 -22.39 -27.47
C PHE A 1103 -5.86 -21.00 -26.84
N GLN A 1104 -7.08 -20.44 -26.81
CA GLN A 1104 -7.34 -19.14 -26.17
C GLN A 1104 -7.48 -19.23 -24.64
N TYR A 1105 -7.51 -20.42 -24.04
CA TYR A 1105 -7.44 -20.54 -22.58
C TYR A 1105 -6.09 -20.03 -22.06
N ARG A 1106 -6.12 -18.99 -21.22
CA ARG A 1106 -4.93 -18.28 -20.68
C ARG A 1106 -4.03 -17.61 -21.73
N ASN A 1107 -4.52 -17.40 -22.95
CA ASN A 1107 -3.77 -16.66 -23.99
C ASN A 1107 -3.93 -15.14 -23.83
N SER A 1108 -2.96 -14.37 -24.33
CA SER A 1108 -2.99 -12.91 -24.44
C SER A 1108 -2.18 -12.45 -25.66
N LEU A 1109 -2.50 -11.26 -26.19
CA LEU A 1109 -1.79 -10.67 -27.32
C LEU A 1109 -0.49 -9.99 -26.84
N SER A 1110 0.66 -10.61 -27.09
CA SER A 1110 1.98 -10.03 -26.76
C SER A 1110 2.43 -8.95 -27.78
N TYR A 1111 2.14 -9.15 -29.06
CA TYR A 1111 2.61 -8.29 -30.14
C TYR A 1111 1.71 -8.37 -31.39
N GLU A 1112 1.40 -7.22 -31.97
CA GLU A 1112 0.70 -7.07 -33.25
C GLU A 1112 1.46 -6.06 -34.12
N ARG A 1113 1.54 -6.29 -35.43
CA ARG A 1113 2.13 -5.31 -36.36
C ARG A 1113 1.64 -5.48 -37.80
N TYR A 1114 1.20 -4.37 -38.38
CA TYR A 1114 0.83 -4.25 -39.79
C TYR A 1114 1.97 -3.59 -40.61
N TYR A 1115 2.00 -3.88 -41.91
CA TYR A 1115 2.93 -3.30 -42.89
C TYR A 1115 2.22 -3.15 -44.25
N ASP A 1116 2.27 -1.95 -44.86
CA ASP A 1116 1.73 -1.73 -46.21
C ASP A 1116 2.56 -2.38 -47.34
N ASP A 1117 3.85 -2.64 -47.09
CA ASP A 1117 4.79 -3.24 -48.04
C ASP A 1117 5.66 -4.32 -47.38
N CYS A 1118 5.35 -5.57 -47.71
CA CYS A 1118 6.09 -6.77 -47.29
C CYS A 1118 7.09 -7.28 -48.35
N SER A 1119 7.34 -6.52 -49.43
CA SER A 1119 8.29 -6.92 -50.49
C SER A 1119 9.76 -6.89 -50.02
N ALA A 1120 10.06 -6.07 -49.00
CA ALA A 1120 11.27 -6.15 -48.21
C ALA A 1120 11.04 -7.03 -46.98
N GLY A 1121 11.98 -7.95 -46.70
CA GLY A 1121 11.90 -8.83 -45.53
C GLY A 1121 11.95 -8.05 -44.21
N GLN A 1122 10.89 -8.18 -43.41
CA GLN A 1122 10.72 -7.45 -42.15
C GLN A 1122 11.30 -8.24 -40.97
N ASN A 1123 12.18 -7.60 -40.19
CA ASN A 1123 12.75 -8.15 -38.95
C ASN A 1123 12.31 -7.31 -37.75
N PHE A 1124 11.85 -7.96 -36.68
CA PHE A 1124 11.45 -7.31 -35.43
C PHE A 1124 11.56 -8.28 -34.26
N TYR A 1125 11.66 -7.73 -33.05
CA TYR A 1125 11.61 -8.48 -31.80
C TYR A 1125 10.25 -8.29 -31.14
N PHE A 1126 9.78 -9.32 -30.43
CA PHE A 1126 8.61 -9.30 -29.56
C PHE A 1126 8.95 -9.98 -28.23
N PRO A 1127 8.34 -9.58 -27.10
CA PRO A 1127 8.61 -10.19 -25.80
C PRO A 1127 7.88 -11.54 -25.65
N VAL A 1128 8.46 -12.41 -24.83
CA VAL A 1128 7.90 -13.71 -24.42
C VAL A 1128 8.20 -13.88 -22.94
N ASP A 1129 7.17 -13.99 -22.09
CA ASP A 1129 7.33 -14.21 -20.64
C ASP A 1129 7.85 -15.62 -20.34
N SER A 1130 8.55 -15.80 -19.21
CA SER A 1130 9.11 -17.10 -18.78
C SER A 1130 8.08 -18.22 -18.68
N GLU A 1131 6.83 -17.89 -18.37
CA GLU A 1131 5.73 -18.84 -18.21
C GLU A 1131 5.03 -19.17 -19.55
N SER A 1132 5.48 -18.59 -20.68
CA SER A 1132 4.86 -18.75 -22.00
C SER A 1132 5.20 -20.10 -22.63
N GLN A 1133 4.39 -21.12 -22.35
CA GLN A 1133 4.62 -22.48 -22.87
C GLN A 1133 4.52 -22.58 -24.40
N THR A 1134 3.70 -21.74 -25.04
CA THR A 1134 3.57 -21.64 -26.50
C THR A 1134 3.30 -20.20 -26.93
N VAL A 1135 3.90 -19.76 -28.04
CA VAL A 1135 3.57 -18.49 -28.72
C VAL A 1135 2.81 -18.82 -30.01
N SER A 1136 1.63 -18.25 -30.21
CA SER A 1136 0.86 -18.40 -31.45
C SER A 1136 0.99 -17.14 -32.30
N ILE A 1137 1.36 -17.30 -33.58
CA ILE A 1137 1.63 -16.20 -34.51
C ILE A 1137 0.77 -16.42 -35.75
N LEU A 1138 -0.34 -15.67 -35.83
CA LEU A 1138 -1.10 -15.54 -37.08
C LEU A 1138 -0.40 -14.53 -37.99
N ILE A 1139 -0.37 -14.84 -39.28
CA ILE A 1139 0.12 -13.98 -40.34
C ILE A 1139 -0.93 -13.98 -41.43
N ASP A 1140 -1.36 -12.81 -41.87
CA ASP A 1140 -2.22 -12.64 -43.04
C ASP A 1140 -1.47 -11.82 -44.09
N GLY A 1141 -1.27 -12.40 -45.28
CA GLY A 1141 -0.50 -11.77 -46.37
C GLY A 1141 0.29 -12.78 -47.22
N GLU A 1142 0.63 -12.39 -48.45
CA GLU A 1142 1.30 -13.28 -49.41
C GLU A 1142 2.78 -13.52 -49.01
N LEU A 1143 3.05 -14.67 -48.38
CA LEU A 1143 4.38 -15.05 -47.92
C LEU A 1143 5.23 -15.66 -49.03
N SER A 1144 6.36 -15.01 -49.36
CA SER A 1144 7.36 -15.51 -50.31
C SER A 1144 8.23 -16.68 -49.77
N GLY A 1145 7.99 -17.11 -48.52
CA GLY A 1145 8.61 -18.25 -47.86
C GLY A 1145 8.18 -18.37 -46.40
N ASP A 1146 8.51 -19.48 -45.74
CA ASP A 1146 8.20 -19.66 -44.31
C ASP A 1146 8.85 -18.59 -43.42
N PRO A 1147 8.15 -18.06 -42.40
CA PRO A 1147 8.73 -17.16 -41.41
C PRO A 1147 9.98 -17.74 -40.74
N GLN A 1148 10.90 -16.88 -40.32
CA GLN A 1148 12.07 -17.28 -39.56
C GLN A 1148 11.98 -16.63 -38.18
N TYR A 1149 12.04 -17.47 -37.14
CA TYR A 1149 12.14 -17.03 -35.75
C TYR A 1149 13.60 -17.17 -35.31
N ILE A 1150 14.05 -16.34 -34.38
CA ILE A 1150 15.44 -16.28 -33.90
C ILE A 1150 15.40 -15.92 -32.41
N HIS A 1151 16.13 -16.64 -31.58
CA HIS A 1151 16.20 -16.35 -30.14
C HIS A 1151 17.11 -15.11 -29.89
N PRO A 1152 16.89 -14.27 -28.85
CA PRO A 1152 17.65 -13.03 -28.65
C PRO A 1152 19.17 -13.20 -28.46
N ASP A 1153 19.65 -14.40 -28.10
CA ASP A 1153 21.08 -14.72 -28.02
C ASP A 1153 21.71 -15.15 -29.37
N GLY A 1154 20.92 -15.24 -30.44
CA GLY A 1154 21.34 -15.71 -31.75
C GLY A 1154 21.37 -17.23 -31.93
N SER A 1155 20.84 -18.01 -30.99
CA SER A 1155 20.67 -19.46 -31.12
C SER A 1155 19.41 -19.84 -31.92
N ASN A 1156 19.46 -21.01 -32.57
CA ASN A 1156 18.42 -21.48 -33.50
C ASN A 1156 17.68 -22.75 -33.03
N ASP A 1157 18.10 -23.38 -31.93
CA ASP A 1157 17.93 -24.84 -31.74
C ASP A 1157 16.98 -25.29 -30.59
N THR A 1158 16.31 -24.38 -29.88
CA THR A 1158 15.61 -24.68 -28.60
C THR A 1158 14.08 -24.78 -28.65
N TYR A 1159 13.44 -24.50 -29.78
CA TYR A 1159 11.98 -24.51 -29.93
C TYR A 1159 11.53 -25.31 -31.17
N MET A 1160 10.24 -25.57 -31.28
CA MET A 1160 9.59 -26.27 -32.39
C MET A 1160 8.50 -25.37 -32.99
N VAL A 1161 8.58 -25.13 -34.30
CA VAL A 1161 7.56 -24.40 -35.05
C VAL A 1161 6.56 -25.40 -35.64
N THR A 1162 5.33 -25.38 -35.14
CA THR A 1162 4.23 -26.20 -35.68
C THR A 1162 3.30 -25.32 -36.51
N ASN A 1163 3.24 -25.54 -37.82
CA ASN A 1163 2.21 -24.90 -38.64
C ASN A 1163 0.84 -25.53 -38.32
N ILE A 1164 -0.04 -24.76 -37.68
CA ILE A 1164 -1.41 -25.18 -37.35
C ILE A 1164 -2.26 -25.17 -38.62
N PHE A 1165 -2.09 -24.13 -39.44
CA PHE A 1165 -2.55 -24.13 -40.82
C PHE A 1165 -1.81 -23.12 -41.70
N ASN A 1166 -1.85 -23.39 -43.00
CA ASN A 1166 -1.55 -22.45 -44.07
C ASN A 1166 -2.65 -22.62 -45.12
N ASP A 1167 -3.33 -21.55 -45.51
CA ASP A 1167 -4.35 -21.56 -46.58
C ASP A 1167 -3.89 -20.69 -47.77
N TYR A 1168 -3.14 -21.32 -48.68
CA TYR A 1168 -2.64 -20.71 -49.91
C TYR A 1168 -3.71 -20.13 -50.86
N SER A 1169 -5.01 -20.35 -50.60
CA SER A 1169 -6.09 -19.72 -51.37
C SER A 1169 -6.57 -18.39 -50.79
N ALA A 1170 -6.18 -18.09 -49.55
CA ALA A 1170 -6.61 -16.92 -48.80
C ALA A 1170 -5.45 -16.13 -48.15
N ASN A 1171 -4.23 -16.66 -48.17
CA ASN A 1171 -2.99 -16.07 -47.65
C ASN A 1171 -2.91 -15.87 -46.11
N THR A 1172 -3.86 -16.40 -45.32
CA THR A 1172 -3.68 -16.51 -43.86
C THR A 1172 -2.97 -17.81 -43.47
N ARG A 1173 -2.04 -17.70 -42.52
CA ARG A 1173 -1.23 -18.78 -41.92
C ARG A 1173 -1.16 -18.63 -40.40
N LEU A 1174 -1.28 -19.73 -39.67
CA LEU A 1174 -1.01 -19.80 -38.23
C LEU A 1174 0.15 -20.74 -37.93
N ASP A 1175 1.22 -20.20 -37.33
CA ASP A 1175 2.30 -20.97 -36.73
C ASP A 1175 2.21 -20.91 -35.20
N GLN A 1176 2.49 -22.02 -34.54
CA GLN A 1176 2.64 -22.11 -33.08
C GLN A 1176 4.09 -22.47 -32.76
N ILE A 1177 4.79 -21.58 -32.07
CA ILE A 1177 6.11 -21.84 -31.50
C ILE A 1177 5.90 -22.50 -30.14
N ILE A 1178 6.48 -23.68 -29.97
CA ILE A 1178 6.36 -24.53 -28.79
C ILE A 1178 7.78 -24.74 -28.25
N ALA A 1179 8.00 -24.56 -26.94
CA ALA A 1179 9.30 -24.87 -26.34
C ALA A 1179 9.63 -26.36 -26.51
N GLN A 1180 10.88 -26.74 -26.79
CA GLN A 1180 11.20 -28.17 -26.87
C GLN A 1180 11.09 -28.83 -25.49
N CYS A 1181 10.63 -30.08 -25.49
CA CYS A 1181 10.45 -30.87 -24.28
C CYS A 1181 11.81 -31.18 -23.62
N ASP A 1182 11.85 -31.14 -22.29
CA ASP A 1182 12.85 -31.89 -21.53
C ASP A 1182 12.78 -33.38 -21.87
N ASN A 1183 13.92 -34.09 -21.74
CA ASN A 1183 14.09 -35.50 -22.12
C ASN A 1183 13.19 -36.52 -21.38
N SER A 1184 12.30 -36.05 -20.49
CA SER A 1184 11.33 -36.82 -19.68
C SER A 1184 9.87 -36.56 -20.06
N TRP A 1185 9.60 -35.71 -21.07
CA TRP A 1185 8.26 -35.42 -21.57
C TRP A 1185 8.15 -35.75 -23.06
N ARG A 1186 7.03 -36.38 -23.45
CA ARG A 1186 6.63 -36.61 -24.84
C ARG A 1186 5.48 -35.68 -25.21
N GLN A 1187 5.48 -35.13 -26.42
CA GLN A 1187 4.38 -34.31 -26.93
C GLN A 1187 3.16 -35.19 -27.25
N ALA A 1188 1.96 -34.74 -26.87
CA ALA A 1188 0.67 -35.32 -27.23
C ALA A 1188 -0.25 -34.22 -27.80
N SER A 1189 -0.30 -34.14 -29.14
CA SER A 1189 -0.90 -33.01 -29.87
C SER A 1189 -0.32 -31.66 -29.43
N PHE A 1190 -1.07 -30.87 -28.65
CA PHE A 1190 -0.69 -29.50 -28.23
C PHE A 1190 -0.26 -29.43 -26.76
N TYR A 1191 -0.10 -30.58 -26.10
CA TYR A 1191 0.26 -30.71 -24.69
C TYR A 1191 1.50 -31.59 -24.51
N TYR A 1192 2.08 -31.56 -23.31
CA TYR A 1192 3.15 -32.47 -22.90
C TYR A 1192 2.59 -33.55 -21.96
N LEU A 1193 2.97 -34.82 -22.19
CA LEU A 1193 2.76 -35.94 -21.27
C LEU A 1193 4.12 -36.37 -20.70
N LEU A 1194 4.18 -36.66 -19.41
CA LEU A 1194 5.37 -37.28 -18.82
C LEU A 1194 5.54 -38.70 -19.40
N ASP A 1195 6.79 -39.12 -19.65
CA ASP A 1195 7.11 -40.39 -20.36
C ASP A 1195 6.80 -41.69 -19.55
N ASN A 1196 6.06 -41.56 -18.43
CA ASN A 1196 5.85 -42.59 -17.41
C ASN A 1196 4.35 -42.88 -17.12
N PHE A 1197 3.46 -42.52 -18.05
CA PHE A 1197 2.03 -42.88 -18.04
C PHE A 1197 1.58 -43.35 -19.44
#